data_AF-A0AAV1KZL3-F1
#
_entry.id   AF-A0AAV1KZL3-F1
#
_cell.length_a   1.000
_cell.length_b   1.000
_cell.length_c   1.000
_cell.angle_alpha   90.00
_cell.angle_beta   90.00
_cell.angle_gamma   90.00
#
_symmetry.space_group_name_H-M   'P 1'
#
loop_
_entity.id
_entity.type
_entity.pdbx_description
1 polymer ?
#
loop_
_entity_poly.entity_id
_entity_poly.type
_entity_poly.pdbx_seq_one_letter_code
_entity_poly.pdbx_strand_id
1 'polypeptide(L)'
;MGVTHLLLVFLVGFWVSIFAVEETGSYELCNATNTAQVEYEFSTDIVGSEHIITFKGYFPRTTRENYVTAALNNAGVSNWTLVQRDNPAKDYPSDFDVIVLSDAGRSALDALRDHPAVRRVTAQRIVQRTIKYVHEDDCGPNGCLYTGWRNHRVRALHSFRKPRENGGYTSRKLLRTVPRQITSVLKADLLWSIGVTGEGIRVAVFDTGLARHHPHFGRVRERTDWTGENTLDDALGHGTFVAGVIASRADCLGFAPDADLHIFRVFTDNQVSYTSWFLDAFNYAIMRKIDVLNLSIGGPDFMDHPFVDKVWELSANKVIMVSAIGNDGPLYGTLNNPADQMDVIGVGGIGFDDRIAKFSSRGMTTWELPHGYGRMKPDIVTYGSGVRGSSVSGGCRSLSGTSVASPVVAGAIALLASGVPRQNLTPAAVKQALCLTATRLPASNMFEQGHGKLDLISAYQFLREYTPQASLSPPYMDLTECTYMWPYCTQPLYYSAQPTIANVTVVNGLGVSGEVKEVSWHPHLPHGGLLAVSADYSPILWPWSGWLALSFTVQEEGADFDGVVEGHINVTIESHDETGENPVRNATLMLPIRARIIPVPVRSRRLLWDQFHSLRYPGGYFPRDDLRAKHDPLDWHADHVHTNFRDMYRRLREHGFYLEVMGTPLTCINTSLYGALLLVDPEDEYFPEEMAALKKAVDTGLSLLVFADWYNASLLRHVKFYDENTRQWWIPETGGANVPALNDLLSMYQVALGDRVFEGSFKLGGHPMYYASGTHIHSFPEHGVLITARLTDQGQQIMSEKVGGGGAKAEDGQTVDVPILGLLQTDGEVRDYTNDTVDKLPKAGRLVVYGDSSCLEGGASRPCHWLLLAALQYALVGHLPTALLDAASPHRDVHLIPSELPKRAEGGRLHAYSRVLSADGSGTRAAPHCRPPPPLPAHAVAAPPAARTLAPRHPHTNPRSIGAPEVEGTDPAPRAWRGAGAAPSRSHIETEYESPSITNRALTLLAIAGFIYCLTAFWKRCGRKLRRRRLVSLAT
;
A
#
# COMPACT_ATOMS: atom_id res chain seq x y z
N MET A 1 -66.61 -1.97 29.08
CA MET A 1 -67.76 -1.29 29.81
C MET A 1 -67.88 0.17 29.36
N GLY A 2 -68.44 0.35 28.13
CA GLY A 2 -69.76 0.94 27.79
C GLY A 2 -69.93 2.34 28.41
N VAL A 3 -69.90 3.36 27.46
CA VAL A 3 -71.05 4.21 27.06
C VAL A 3 -70.88 5.59 27.70
N THR A 4 -70.63 6.58 26.80
CA THR A 4 -71.72 7.44 26.28
C THR A 4 -71.27 8.90 26.30
N HIS A 5 -71.01 9.48 25.10
CA HIS A 5 -71.91 10.13 24.12
C HIS A 5 -72.61 11.35 24.73
N LEU A 6 -72.10 12.40 24.30
CA LEU A 6 -73.09 13.36 23.77
C LEU A 6 -72.48 14.08 22.55
N LEU A 7 -72.51 13.48 21.30
CA LEU A 7 -73.43 13.79 20.19
C LEU A 7 -72.95 15.03 19.43
N LEU A 8 -72.17 14.92 18.38
CA LEU A 8 -72.34 14.71 16.92
C LEU A 8 -73.62 15.37 16.40
N VAL A 9 -73.48 16.52 15.74
CA VAL A 9 -73.94 16.40 14.33
C VAL A 9 -74.57 17.74 13.91
N PHE A 10 -73.77 18.50 13.30
CA PHE A 10 -74.29 18.85 11.96
C PHE A 10 -73.38 19.90 11.33
N LEU A 11 -72.27 19.53 10.62
CA LEU A 11 -72.08 19.40 9.16
C LEU A 11 -72.83 20.50 8.40
N VAL A 12 -72.09 21.47 7.82
CA VAL A 12 -71.86 21.40 6.35
C VAL A 12 -72.21 22.77 5.75
N GLY A 13 -71.23 23.49 5.26
CA GLY A 13 -71.11 23.59 3.78
C GLY A 13 -70.42 24.90 3.38
N PHE A 14 -69.11 24.80 2.95
CA PHE A 14 -68.40 24.70 1.66
C PHE A 14 -68.43 26.04 0.92
N TRP A 15 -67.28 26.72 0.77
CA TRP A 15 -66.28 26.92 -0.30
C TRP A 15 -66.49 28.31 -0.95
N VAL A 16 -65.53 29.23 -0.77
CA VAL A 16 -64.37 29.71 -1.56
C VAL A 16 -64.38 31.24 -1.54
N SER A 17 -63.26 31.87 -0.97
CA SER A 17 -62.12 32.45 -1.71
C SER A 17 -61.46 33.54 -0.87
N ILE A 18 -60.19 33.27 -0.35
CA ILE A 18 -58.91 33.80 -0.88
C ILE A 18 -58.02 34.18 0.31
N PHE A 19 -56.93 33.30 0.63
CA PHE A 19 -55.47 33.45 0.51
C PHE A 19 -54.82 33.34 1.90
N ALA A 20 -54.17 32.17 2.22
CA ALA A 20 -52.96 31.36 2.50
C ALA A 20 -51.70 32.22 2.57
N VAL A 21 -50.99 32.22 3.76
CA VAL A 21 -49.62 31.63 3.84
C VAL A 21 -49.28 31.43 5.32
N GLU A 22 -49.32 30.16 5.94
CA GLU A 22 -48.90 29.28 7.04
C GLU A 22 -47.43 28.84 6.87
N GLU A 23 -46.44 29.28 7.79
CA GLU A 23 -45.27 28.94 8.62
C GLU A 23 -45.55 27.72 9.52
N THR A 24 -45.15 26.49 9.17
CA THR A 24 -44.98 25.37 10.12
C THR A 24 -43.50 25.02 10.22
N GLY A 25 -42.73 25.35 11.32
CA GLY A 25 -41.62 24.89 12.19
C GLY A 25 -41.92 23.54 12.84
N SER A 26 -41.37 22.42 12.26
CA SER A 26 -41.25 21.11 12.94
C SER A 26 -39.77 20.79 13.20
N TYR A 27 -39.17 21.00 14.45
CA TYR A 27 -38.17 20.31 15.30
C TYR A 27 -38.25 18.79 15.14
N GLU A 28 -37.61 18.20 14.10
CA GLU A 28 -37.31 16.76 13.96
C GLU A 28 -36.00 16.40 14.67
N LEU A 29 -35.97 15.88 15.94
CA LEU A 29 -35.26 14.80 16.67
C LEU A 29 -34.65 13.79 15.69
N CYS A 30 -33.36 13.96 15.18
CA CYS A 30 -32.23 13.32 14.48
C CYS A 30 -31.91 11.95 15.11
N ASN A 31 -32.66 10.91 14.90
CA ASN A 31 -32.22 9.52 15.17
C ASN A 31 -32.12 8.73 13.88
N ALA A 32 -31.22 9.17 12.85
CA ALA A 32 -30.74 8.11 11.94
C ALA A 32 -29.38 8.52 11.36
N THR A 33 -28.17 8.27 12.00
CA THR A 33 -26.84 8.63 11.41
C THR A 33 -26.56 7.77 10.18
N ASN A 34 -27.23 8.10 9.05
CA ASN A 34 -26.84 7.51 7.75
C ASN A 34 -25.38 7.85 7.40
N THR A 35 -24.36 6.91 7.75
CA THR A 35 -22.94 7.12 7.39
C THR A 35 -22.70 6.62 5.95
N ALA A 36 -22.15 7.59 5.18
CA ALA A 36 -21.82 7.18 3.79
C ALA A 36 -20.30 7.07 3.62
N GLN A 37 -19.88 5.90 2.96
CA GLN A 37 -18.46 5.74 2.62
C GLN A 37 -18.17 6.41 1.26
N VAL A 38 -17.00 7.12 1.28
CA VAL A 38 -16.65 7.82 0.03
C VAL A 38 -15.72 6.91 -0.79
N GLU A 39 -16.23 6.52 -2.00
CA GLU A 39 -15.36 5.75 -2.91
C GLU A 39 -15.00 6.60 -4.14
N TYR A 40 -13.64 6.39 -4.50
CA TYR A 40 -13.21 7.19 -5.66
C TYR A 40 -12.90 6.26 -6.84
N GLU A 41 -13.42 6.71 -8.03
CA GLU A 41 -12.88 6.13 -9.27
C GLU A 41 -12.04 7.17 -10.03
N PHE A 42 -10.78 6.67 -10.25
CA PHE A 42 -9.84 7.67 -10.81
C PHE A 42 -9.41 7.23 -12.22
N SER A 43 -9.58 8.16 -13.22
CA SER A 43 -9.02 7.87 -14.56
C SER A 43 -8.32 9.11 -15.13
N THR A 44 -7.18 8.86 -15.72
CA THR A 44 -6.45 9.98 -16.35
C THR A 44 -6.30 9.72 -17.84
N ASP A 45 -6.54 10.86 -18.61
CA ASP A 45 -6.38 10.71 -20.08
C ASP A 45 -5.58 11.91 -20.62
N ILE A 46 -4.82 11.70 -21.67
CA ILE A 46 -4.00 12.75 -22.31
C ILE A 46 -4.90 13.54 -23.26
N VAL A 47 -4.70 14.80 -23.24
CA VAL A 47 -5.44 15.64 -24.18
C VAL A 47 -4.57 15.85 -25.43
N GLY A 48 -4.89 15.10 -26.57
CA GLY A 48 -4.07 14.85 -27.78
C GLY A 48 -3.55 16.16 -28.40
N SER A 49 -4.14 17.26 -28.36
CA SER A 49 -3.76 18.46 -29.10
C SER A 49 -3.12 19.51 -28.18
N GLU A 50 -3.02 19.18 -26.82
CA GLU A 50 -2.56 20.22 -25.89
C GLU A 50 -1.28 19.73 -25.19
N HIS A 51 -0.29 20.66 -25.15
CA HIS A 51 0.97 20.34 -24.46
C HIS A 51 1.33 21.45 -23.46
N ILE A 52 1.90 20.91 -22.31
CA ILE A 52 2.35 21.90 -21.29
C ILE A 52 3.84 22.18 -21.47
N ILE A 53 4.09 23.49 -21.66
CA ILE A 53 5.51 23.91 -21.71
C ILE A 53 5.91 24.49 -20.33
N THR A 54 6.91 23.83 -19.78
CA THR A 54 7.42 24.37 -18.49
C THR A 54 8.75 25.11 -18.74
N PHE A 55 8.79 26.33 -18.11
CA PHE A 55 9.99 27.17 -18.32
C PHE A 55 10.91 27.10 -17.10
N LYS A 56 12.21 27.45 -17.26
CA LYS A 56 13.22 27.37 -16.17
C LYS A 56 13.01 28.51 -15.18
N GLY A 57 12.11 29.47 -15.54
CA GLY A 57 11.84 30.59 -14.61
C GLY A 57 10.39 31.07 -14.76
N TYR A 58 10.05 32.19 -13.84
CA TYR A 58 8.71 32.81 -13.96
C TYR A 58 8.78 34.03 -14.86
N PHE A 59 8.03 33.91 -15.94
CA PHE A 59 8.08 35.02 -16.91
C PHE A 59 6.66 35.55 -17.16
N PRO A 60 6.65 36.92 -17.51
CA PRO A 60 5.34 37.44 -17.91
C PRO A 60 4.83 36.78 -19.20
N ARG A 61 3.53 36.98 -19.41
CA ARG A 61 2.87 36.28 -20.55
C ARG A 61 3.54 36.65 -21.88
N THR A 62 3.88 37.90 -22.06
CA THR A 62 4.42 38.35 -23.36
C THR A 62 5.78 37.70 -23.63
N THR A 63 6.56 37.53 -22.59
CA THR A 63 7.89 36.91 -22.77
C THR A 63 7.75 35.41 -23.11
N ARG A 64 6.94 34.78 -22.38
CA ARG A 64 6.78 33.33 -22.66
C ARG A 64 6.26 33.11 -24.07
N GLU A 65 5.33 34.01 -24.49
CA GLU A 65 4.80 33.86 -25.87
C GLU A 65 5.90 34.10 -26.90
N ASN A 66 6.79 35.04 -26.59
CA ASN A 66 7.92 35.28 -27.51
C ASN A 66 8.86 34.07 -27.60
N TYR A 67 9.09 33.39 -26.40
CA TYR A 67 9.95 32.19 -26.42
C TYR A 67 9.33 31.11 -27.31
N VAL A 68 8.02 30.97 -27.10
CA VAL A 68 7.37 29.87 -27.85
C VAL A 68 7.35 30.23 -29.35
N THR A 69 7.07 31.51 -29.65
CA THR A 69 7.03 31.94 -31.05
C THR A 69 8.41 31.79 -31.71
N ALA A 70 9.39 32.18 -30.99
CA ALA A 70 10.77 32.05 -31.52
C ALA A 70 11.12 30.58 -31.80
N ALA A 71 10.71 29.74 -30.88
CA ALA A 71 11.06 28.31 -31.05
C ALA A 71 10.30 27.71 -32.24
N LEU A 72 9.10 28.08 -32.39
CA LEU A 72 8.28 27.41 -33.43
C LEU A 72 8.53 28.06 -34.79
N ASN A 73 8.87 29.44 -34.80
CA ASN A 73 9.23 30.07 -36.08
C ASN A 73 10.53 29.48 -36.65
N ASN A 74 11.42 29.15 -35.74
CA ASN A 74 12.70 28.53 -36.20
C ASN A 74 12.46 27.15 -36.80
N ALA A 75 11.33 26.58 -36.49
CA ALA A 75 11.09 25.20 -36.95
C ALA A 75 10.05 25.22 -38.08
N GLY A 76 9.68 26.44 -38.57
CA GLY A 76 8.76 26.61 -39.71
C GLY A 76 7.32 26.15 -39.37
N VAL A 77 6.93 26.20 -38.06
CA VAL A 77 5.58 25.74 -37.65
C VAL A 77 4.70 26.98 -37.47
N SER A 78 3.56 27.04 -38.19
CA SER A 78 2.77 28.30 -38.16
C SER A 78 1.36 28.03 -37.63
N ASN A 79 0.98 26.75 -37.46
CA ASN A 79 -0.40 26.45 -36.99
C ASN A 79 -0.39 26.04 -35.51
N TRP A 80 -0.32 27.11 -34.60
CA TRP A 80 -0.38 26.80 -33.16
C TRP A 80 -1.08 27.96 -32.43
N THR A 81 -1.76 27.47 -31.32
CA THR A 81 -2.40 28.53 -30.51
C THR A 81 -2.08 28.30 -29.02
N LEU A 82 -1.95 29.48 -28.34
CA LEU A 82 -1.75 29.38 -26.88
C LEU A 82 -3.11 29.41 -26.17
N VAL A 83 -3.28 28.38 -25.28
CA VAL A 83 -4.52 28.39 -24.49
C VAL A 83 -4.49 29.54 -23.47
N GLN A 84 -5.54 30.36 -23.63
CA GLN A 84 -5.56 31.55 -22.73
C GLN A 84 -5.94 31.13 -21.30
N ARG A 85 -5.29 31.79 -20.39
CA ARG A 85 -5.58 31.52 -18.97
C ARG A 85 -6.54 32.58 -18.42
N ASP A 86 -7.79 32.23 -18.38
CA ASP A 86 -8.76 33.21 -17.82
C ASP A 86 -9.11 32.82 -16.37
N ASN A 87 -8.14 32.95 -15.54
CA ASN A 87 -8.32 32.67 -14.10
C ASN A 87 -7.55 33.69 -13.26
N PRO A 88 -7.74 33.63 -11.97
CA PRO A 88 -7.16 34.66 -11.10
C PRO A 88 -5.64 34.74 -11.25
N ALA A 89 -5.01 33.74 -11.87
CA ALA A 89 -3.53 33.79 -11.98
C ALA A 89 -3.11 34.45 -13.30
N LYS A 90 -4.08 35.04 -14.05
CA LYS A 90 -3.80 35.53 -15.41
C LYS A 90 -2.80 36.70 -15.37
N ASP A 91 -2.83 37.43 -14.23
CA ASP A 91 -2.02 38.67 -14.22
C ASP A 91 -0.68 38.43 -13.53
N TYR A 92 -0.43 37.17 -13.21
CA TYR A 92 0.83 36.91 -12.49
C TYR A 92 1.79 36.15 -13.41
N PRO A 93 3.14 36.42 -13.18
CA PRO A 93 4.10 35.62 -13.97
C PRO A 93 3.94 34.11 -13.71
N SER A 94 4.18 33.35 -14.82
CA SER A 94 3.99 31.88 -14.70
C SER A 94 5.23 31.16 -15.27
N ASP A 95 5.34 29.96 -14.88
CA ASP A 95 6.51 29.19 -15.38
C ASP A 95 6.03 28.13 -16.38
N PHE A 96 4.78 28.32 -16.79
CA PHE A 96 4.35 27.33 -17.80
C PHE A 96 3.28 27.95 -18.68
N ASP A 97 3.09 27.33 -19.93
CA ASP A 97 1.98 27.65 -20.83
C ASP A 97 1.45 26.37 -21.49
N VAL A 98 0.17 26.54 -21.91
CA VAL A 98 -0.38 25.38 -22.64
C VAL A 98 -0.56 25.77 -24.11
N ILE A 99 -0.07 24.81 -24.91
CA ILE A 99 -0.14 25.16 -26.34
C ILE A 99 -0.99 24.08 -27.05
N VAL A 100 -1.79 24.55 -28.04
CA VAL A 100 -2.58 23.61 -28.84
C VAL A 100 -1.93 23.51 -30.24
N LEU A 101 -1.74 22.28 -30.65
CA LEU A 101 -1.12 22.10 -31.96
C LEU A 101 -2.05 21.30 -32.87
N SER A 102 -2.60 21.85 -34.16
CA SER A 102 -3.70 21.34 -35.02
C SER A 102 -3.12 20.52 -36.18
N ASP A 103 -2.30 19.36 -35.94
CA ASP A 103 -1.94 18.23 -36.83
C ASP A 103 -0.55 18.46 -37.44
N ALA A 104 0.68 18.20 -36.84
CA ALA A 104 1.91 17.39 -36.99
C ALA A 104 3.13 18.23 -36.60
N GLY A 105 4.17 17.58 -35.61
CA GLY A 105 5.50 17.00 -35.94
C GLY A 105 6.40 16.98 -34.69
N ARG A 106 6.67 15.75 -34.31
CA ARG A 106 7.92 15.56 -33.55
C ARG A 106 8.88 16.74 -33.71
N SER A 107 8.71 17.49 -34.91
CA SER A 107 9.67 18.59 -35.18
C SER A 107 9.33 19.84 -34.34
N ALA A 108 8.02 20.14 -34.11
CA ALA A 108 7.62 21.28 -33.25
C ALA A 108 7.93 21.00 -31.77
N LEU A 109 7.65 19.84 -31.34
CA LEU A 109 7.93 19.51 -29.93
C LEU A 109 9.45 19.49 -29.66
N ASP A 110 10.20 19.03 -30.69
CA ASP A 110 11.67 19.01 -30.51
C ASP A 110 12.23 20.44 -30.47
N ALA A 111 11.61 21.28 -31.31
CA ALA A 111 12.08 22.68 -31.29
C ALA A 111 11.81 23.33 -29.92
N LEU A 112 10.70 23.05 -29.39
CA LEU A 112 10.40 23.64 -28.06
C LEU A 112 11.31 23.04 -26.99
N ARG A 113 11.58 21.73 -27.13
CA ARG A 113 12.44 21.10 -26.11
C ARG A 113 13.87 21.63 -26.21
N ASP A 114 14.26 22.14 -27.37
CA ASP A 114 15.65 22.56 -27.58
C ASP A 114 15.84 24.03 -27.19
N HIS A 115 14.70 24.68 -26.97
CA HIS A 115 14.85 26.09 -26.55
C HIS A 115 15.49 26.19 -25.15
N PRO A 116 16.45 27.14 -24.93
CA PRO A 116 17.24 27.22 -23.69
C PRO A 116 16.36 27.62 -22.49
N ALA A 117 15.30 28.29 -22.75
CA ALA A 117 14.46 28.75 -21.63
C ALA A 117 13.43 27.69 -21.23
N VAL A 118 13.31 26.66 -22.08
CA VAL A 118 12.28 25.65 -21.81
C VAL A 118 12.94 24.47 -21.04
N ARG A 119 12.23 24.18 -19.93
CA ARG A 119 12.75 23.04 -19.11
C ARG A 119 12.20 21.71 -19.64
N ARG A 120 10.85 21.78 -19.90
CA ARG A 120 10.27 20.49 -20.34
C ARG A 120 8.99 20.77 -21.13
N VAL A 121 8.70 19.76 -22.05
CA VAL A 121 7.40 19.81 -22.76
C VAL A 121 6.68 18.47 -22.55
N THR A 122 5.47 18.63 -21.94
CA THR A 122 4.74 17.38 -21.60
C THR A 122 3.30 17.48 -22.10
N ALA A 123 2.76 16.30 -22.32
CA ALA A 123 1.35 16.33 -22.77
C ALA A 123 0.42 16.74 -21.60
N GLN A 124 -0.56 17.55 -21.93
CA GLN A 124 -1.56 17.93 -20.89
C GLN A 124 -2.45 16.73 -20.57
N ARG A 125 -2.77 16.66 -19.32
CA ARG A 125 -3.60 15.49 -18.93
C ARG A 125 -4.92 15.97 -18.32
N ILE A 126 -5.93 15.19 -18.64
CA ILE A 126 -7.23 15.41 -17.98
C ILE A 126 -7.48 14.29 -16.95
N VAL A 127 -7.87 14.84 -15.84
CA VAL A 127 -8.12 13.88 -14.74
C VAL A 127 -9.63 13.82 -14.45
N GLN A 128 -10.14 12.51 -14.64
CA GLN A 128 -11.56 12.33 -14.25
C GLN A 128 -11.66 11.51 -12.95
N ARG A 129 -12.53 12.20 -12.20
CA ARG A 129 -12.73 11.51 -10.90
C ARG A 129 -14.21 11.50 -10.55
N THR A 130 -14.55 10.24 -10.14
CA THR A 130 -15.97 10.15 -9.76
C THR A 130 -16.08 9.78 -8.27
N ILE A 131 -16.78 10.71 -7.57
CA ILE A 131 -16.99 10.45 -6.14
C ILE A 131 -18.34 9.74 -6.00
N LYS A 132 -18.22 8.52 -5.41
CA LYS A 132 -19.47 7.79 -5.12
C LYS A 132 -19.68 7.64 -3.61
N TYR A 133 -20.94 8.01 -3.24
CA TYR A 133 -21.26 7.83 -1.80
C TYR A 133 -22.07 6.55 -1.62
N VAL A 134 -21.37 5.63 -1.02
CA VAL A 134 -22.06 4.34 -0.79
C VAL A 134 -22.59 4.29 0.65
N HIS A 135 -24.01 4.10 0.66
CA HIS A 135 -24.62 4.06 2.00
C HIS A 135 -24.59 2.64 2.57
N GLU A 136 -24.30 2.49 3.80
CA GLU A 136 -24.15 1.21 4.52
C GLU A 136 -25.32 0.26 4.24
N ASP A 137 -26.57 0.73 3.69
CA ASP A 137 -27.74 -0.14 3.45
C ASP A 137 -27.78 -0.59 1.99
N ASP A 138 -26.90 -0.22 1.10
CA ASP A 138 -26.94 -0.43 -0.36
C ASP A 138 -25.84 -1.43 -0.75
N CYS A 139 -25.36 -2.31 0.26
CA CYS A 139 -24.22 -3.19 -0.05
C CYS A 139 -24.75 -4.55 -0.49
N GLY A 140 -25.24 -4.78 -1.82
CA GLY A 140 -25.47 -6.07 -2.52
C GLY A 140 -25.27 -7.28 -1.59
N PRO A 141 -25.65 -8.64 -2.02
CA PRO A 141 -25.63 -9.92 -1.30
C PRO A 141 -24.22 -10.27 -0.79
N ASN A 142 -23.09 -9.43 -1.23
CA ASN A 142 -21.73 -9.68 -0.68
C ASN A 142 -21.36 -8.63 0.36
N GLY A 143 -22.41 -8.04 1.20
CA GLY A 143 -22.26 -7.36 2.50
C GLY A 143 -21.04 -6.42 2.51
N CYS A 144 -21.08 -5.12 2.89
CA CYS A 144 -19.99 -4.23 3.38
C CYS A 144 -19.26 -4.90 4.55
N LEU A 145 -18.46 -5.84 4.30
CA LEU A 145 -17.65 -6.50 5.35
C LEU A 145 -17.42 -5.58 6.54
N TYR A 146 -18.54 -4.88 7.05
CA TYR A 146 -18.61 -4.55 8.49
C TYR A 146 -19.67 -5.41 9.19
N THR A 147 -19.46 -6.80 9.29
CA THR A 147 -20.29 -7.38 10.38
C THR A 147 -19.46 -7.52 11.65
N GLY A 148 -19.05 -6.53 12.36
CA GLY A 148 -19.02 -6.69 13.84
C GLY A 148 -20.05 -7.72 14.34
N TRP A 149 -19.79 -9.10 14.19
CA TRP A 149 -20.40 -10.20 15.00
C TRP A 149 -21.88 -9.92 15.26
N ARG A 150 -22.75 -9.85 14.27
CA ARG A 150 -24.18 -10.19 14.53
C ARG A 150 -24.42 -11.65 14.19
N ASN A 151 -24.02 -12.67 15.04
CA ASN A 151 -24.62 -14.01 15.21
C ASN A 151 -26.03 -14.08 14.63
N HIS A 152 -26.25 -14.32 13.34
CA HIS A 152 -27.55 -14.93 12.97
C HIS A 152 -27.38 -16.43 12.75
N ARG A 153 -27.18 -17.26 13.83
CA ARG A 153 -27.77 -18.62 13.73
C ARG A 153 -29.22 -18.61 14.23
N VAL A 154 -30.17 -18.29 13.42
CA VAL A 154 -31.57 -18.71 13.60
C VAL A 154 -31.63 -20.24 13.61
N ARG A 155 -31.26 -20.83 14.75
CA ARG A 155 -31.84 -22.17 15.02
C ARG A 155 -32.93 -22.06 16.09
N ALA A 156 -34.20 -21.94 15.70
CA ALA A 156 -35.44 -22.55 16.20
C ALA A 156 -35.22 -23.23 17.55
N LEU A 157 -35.43 -22.44 18.71
CA LEU A 157 -35.58 -22.90 20.12
C LEU A 157 -37.02 -23.40 20.35
N HIS A 158 -37.25 -24.78 20.39
CA HIS A 158 -38.04 -25.48 21.44
C HIS A 158 -37.12 -26.01 22.54
N SER A 159 -37.12 -25.37 23.77
CA SER A 159 -37.52 -26.00 25.04
C SER A 159 -36.34 -25.96 26.02
N PHE A 160 -36.47 -25.22 27.16
CA PHE A 160 -36.57 -25.21 28.63
C PHE A 160 -35.24 -25.62 29.25
N ARG A 161 -34.52 -24.59 29.75
CA ARG A 161 -33.94 -24.86 31.09
C ARG A 161 -32.98 -23.72 31.46
N LYS A 162 -33.38 -22.85 32.36
CA LYS A 162 -32.89 -21.90 33.40
C LYS A 162 -31.40 -22.09 33.67
N PRO A 163 -30.58 -20.87 33.61
CA PRO A 163 -29.45 -20.90 34.56
C PRO A 163 -29.48 -19.70 35.51
N ARG A 164 -29.60 -20.00 36.83
CA ARG A 164 -28.95 -19.66 38.11
C ARG A 164 -27.93 -18.54 37.94
N GLU A 165 -28.27 -17.35 38.32
CA GLU A 165 -27.79 -16.07 38.87
C GLU A 165 -26.72 -16.26 39.95
N ASN A 166 -25.45 -15.95 39.57
CA ASN A 166 -24.67 -15.16 40.53
C ASN A 166 -23.54 -14.40 39.81
N GLY A 167 -23.69 -13.02 39.58
CA GLY A 167 -23.30 -11.66 40.03
C GLY A 167 -21.77 -11.47 39.97
N GLY A 168 -21.27 -10.96 38.79
CA GLY A 168 -20.12 -10.01 38.88
C GLY A 168 -20.04 -9.17 37.59
N TYR A 169 -20.73 -7.97 37.56
CA TYR A 169 -20.53 -6.59 37.06
C TYR A 169 -20.64 -6.57 35.53
N THR A 170 -21.83 -6.73 34.94
CA THR A 170 -22.16 -6.24 33.57
C THR A 170 -22.79 -4.86 33.64
N SER A 171 -22.05 -3.91 34.15
CA SER A 171 -22.50 -2.57 33.68
C SER A 171 -21.50 -2.03 32.66
N ARG A 172 -21.10 -2.78 31.61
CA ARG A 172 -20.55 -1.96 30.49
C ARG A 172 -21.24 -2.33 29.19
N LYS A 173 -22.50 -2.54 29.24
CA LYS A 173 -23.09 -2.63 27.87
C LYS A 173 -24.39 -1.83 27.83
N LEU A 174 -24.26 -0.59 28.29
CA LEU A 174 -25.26 0.38 27.76
C LEU A 174 -24.62 1.77 27.69
N LEU A 175 -23.44 1.91 27.01
CA LEU A 175 -23.19 3.30 26.56
C LEU A 175 -23.38 3.41 25.05
N ARG A 176 -24.53 3.19 24.50
CA ARG A 176 -24.99 3.95 23.30
C ARG A 176 -24.10 5.17 23.04
N THR A 177 -22.78 5.07 22.47
CA THR A 177 -21.78 5.94 21.81
C THR A 177 -22.36 7.32 21.49
N VAL A 178 -22.67 8.18 22.45
CA VAL A 178 -22.75 9.62 22.15
C VAL A 178 -21.76 9.99 21.03
N PRO A 179 -22.21 10.32 19.75
CA PRO A 179 -21.25 10.73 18.71
C PRO A 179 -20.19 11.69 19.26
N ARG A 180 -19.03 11.19 19.64
CA ARG A 180 -17.96 12.10 20.14
C ARG A 180 -17.41 12.93 18.98
N GLN A 181 -17.64 14.18 19.00
CA GLN A 181 -16.97 15.14 18.09
C GLN A 181 -15.45 14.90 18.03
N ILE A 182 -14.93 14.76 16.85
CA ILE A 182 -13.52 14.39 16.63
C ILE A 182 -12.60 15.44 17.26
N THR A 183 -13.01 16.69 17.36
CA THR A 183 -12.16 17.74 17.97
C THR A 183 -11.98 17.47 19.48
N SER A 184 -12.99 16.91 20.08
CA SER A 184 -12.85 16.58 21.53
C SER A 184 -12.00 15.33 21.73
N VAL A 185 -12.15 14.42 20.83
CA VAL A 185 -11.38 13.16 20.97
C VAL A 185 -9.88 13.45 20.80
N LEU A 186 -9.57 14.42 19.96
CA LEU A 186 -8.13 14.72 19.77
C LEU A 186 -7.71 15.91 20.63
N LYS A 187 -8.60 16.29 21.53
CA LYS A 187 -8.32 17.26 22.62
C LYS A 187 -8.04 18.65 22.04
N ALA A 188 -8.66 19.05 21.00
CA ALA A 188 -8.53 20.42 20.45
C ALA A 188 -9.11 21.46 21.41
N ASP A 189 -10.11 21.07 22.23
CA ASP A 189 -10.76 22.03 23.17
C ASP A 189 -9.74 22.59 24.16
N LEU A 190 -8.72 21.82 24.49
CA LEU A 190 -7.69 22.33 25.43
C LEU A 190 -6.90 23.48 24.81
N LEU A 191 -6.63 23.39 23.56
CA LEU A 191 -5.89 24.49 22.90
C LEU A 191 -6.79 25.70 22.68
N TRP A 192 -8.05 25.46 22.38
CA TRP A 192 -8.97 26.60 22.26
C TRP A 192 -9.04 27.40 23.57
N SER A 193 -8.99 26.67 24.75
CA SER A 193 -9.13 27.35 26.06
C SER A 193 -7.95 28.27 26.34
N ILE A 194 -6.86 28.09 25.55
CA ILE A 194 -5.73 29.00 25.83
C ILE A 194 -5.56 29.95 24.65
N GLY A 195 -6.61 30.02 23.79
CA GLY A 195 -6.67 31.08 22.78
C GLY A 195 -6.06 30.62 21.44
N VAL A 196 -5.70 29.35 21.29
CA VAL A 196 -5.18 28.84 20.00
C VAL A 196 -6.36 28.31 19.17
N THR A 197 -6.74 29.08 18.12
CA THR A 197 -8.00 28.72 17.42
C THR A 197 -7.76 28.72 15.90
N GLY A 198 -6.49 28.99 15.51
CA GLY A 198 -6.19 28.96 14.06
C GLY A 198 -6.13 30.37 13.48
N GLU A 199 -6.19 31.37 14.35
CA GLU A 199 -6.19 32.76 13.86
C GLU A 199 -4.86 33.08 13.17
N GLY A 200 -4.99 33.73 11.94
CA GLY A 200 -3.78 34.23 11.25
C GLY A 200 -3.19 33.17 10.32
N ILE A 201 -3.83 31.95 10.35
CA ILE A 201 -3.27 30.89 9.47
C ILE A 201 -4.16 30.78 8.23
N ARG A 202 -3.49 30.77 7.07
CA ARG A 202 -4.22 30.65 5.79
C ARG A 202 -4.24 29.19 5.33
N VAL A 203 -5.46 28.70 5.13
CA VAL A 203 -5.59 27.28 4.75
C VAL A 203 -6.33 27.23 3.40
N ALA A 204 -5.60 26.52 2.47
CA ALA A 204 -6.26 26.38 1.16
C ALA A 204 -6.81 24.95 1.01
N VAL A 205 -8.04 24.92 0.44
CA VAL A 205 -8.68 23.61 0.17
C VAL A 205 -8.92 23.50 -1.34
N PHE A 206 -8.16 22.54 -1.90
CA PHE A 206 -8.43 22.22 -3.32
C PHE A 206 -9.46 21.10 -3.42
N ASP A 207 -10.66 21.50 -3.81
CA ASP A 207 -11.73 20.49 -3.87
C ASP A 207 -12.86 20.98 -4.77
N THR A 208 -14.10 20.44 -4.53
CA THR A 208 -15.24 20.68 -5.44
C THR A 208 -15.88 22.04 -5.16
N GLY A 209 -15.32 22.76 -4.18
CA GLY A 209 -15.90 24.08 -3.88
C GLY A 209 -16.48 24.12 -2.46
N LEU A 210 -17.14 25.28 -2.08
CA LEU A 210 -17.77 25.49 -0.77
C LEU A 210 -19.12 26.20 -0.97
N ALA A 211 -20.08 25.67 -0.17
CA ALA A 211 -21.41 26.30 -0.26
C ALA A 211 -21.36 27.77 0.17
N ARG A 212 -21.94 28.66 -0.65
CA ARG A 212 -21.81 30.12 -0.51
C ARG A 212 -22.39 30.61 0.81
N HIS A 213 -23.54 30.20 1.35
CA HIS A 213 -24.15 30.79 2.57
C HIS A 213 -24.31 29.70 3.63
N HIS A 214 -23.15 29.03 3.84
CA HIS A 214 -23.27 27.98 4.88
C HIS A 214 -23.03 28.58 6.27
N PRO A 215 -23.90 28.33 7.29
CA PRO A 215 -23.86 28.97 8.62
C PRO A 215 -22.64 28.53 9.43
N HIS A 216 -21.98 27.51 8.96
CA HIS A 216 -20.87 26.95 9.78
C HIS A 216 -19.59 27.75 9.57
N PHE A 217 -19.57 28.57 8.46
CA PHE A 217 -18.25 29.17 8.16
C PHE A 217 -18.32 30.69 8.38
N GLY A 218 -17.26 31.17 9.10
CA GLY A 218 -17.29 32.63 9.46
C GLY A 218 -16.14 33.38 8.77
N ARG A 219 -15.00 32.67 8.34
CA ARG A 219 -13.83 33.40 7.79
C ARG A 219 -13.40 32.74 6.48
N VAL A 220 -14.21 32.99 5.48
CA VAL A 220 -13.81 32.57 4.12
C VAL A 220 -13.30 33.79 3.36
N ARG A 221 -11.89 33.79 3.12
CA ARG A 221 -11.28 35.00 2.52
C ARG A 221 -11.47 35.01 1.01
N GLU A 222 -11.45 33.65 0.58
CA GLU A 222 -11.54 33.68 -0.89
C GLU A 222 -12.12 32.34 -1.39
N ARG A 223 -12.95 32.52 -2.48
CA ARG A 223 -13.39 31.37 -3.29
C ARG A 223 -13.11 31.64 -4.78
N THR A 224 -12.34 30.63 -5.36
CA THR A 224 -11.98 30.89 -6.78
C THR A 224 -12.25 29.62 -7.59
N ASP A 225 -12.54 29.88 -8.88
CA ASP A 225 -12.82 28.76 -9.80
C ASP A 225 -11.69 28.63 -10.82
N TRP A 226 -11.25 27.34 -11.01
CA TRP A 226 -10.11 27.14 -11.95
C TRP A 226 -10.54 26.23 -13.09
N THR A 227 -11.84 25.85 -13.12
CA THR A 227 -12.33 24.81 -14.06
C THR A 227 -12.96 25.48 -15.28
N GLY A 228 -13.20 26.84 -15.21
CA GLY A 228 -13.78 27.54 -16.37
C GLY A 228 -15.32 27.49 -16.36
N GLU A 229 -16.03 26.83 -15.32
CA GLU A 229 -17.50 26.73 -15.25
C GLU A 229 -18.13 27.98 -14.64
N ASN A 230 -17.19 28.84 -14.23
CA ASN A 230 -17.59 30.16 -13.68
C ASN A 230 -18.63 30.02 -12.56
N THR A 231 -18.48 28.99 -11.71
CA THR A 231 -19.28 28.89 -10.47
C THR A 231 -18.34 28.59 -9.29
N LEU A 232 -18.86 29.04 -8.11
CA LEU A 232 -18.01 28.84 -6.90
C LEU A 232 -18.73 27.90 -5.93
N ASP A 233 -19.96 27.47 -6.38
CA ASP A 233 -20.76 26.66 -5.45
C ASP A 233 -20.36 25.18 -5.55
N ASP A 234 -20.60 24.58 -4.38
CA ASP A 234 -20.23 23.15 -4.32
C ASP A 234 -21.46 22.28 -4.68
N ALA A 235 -21.39 21.68 -5.83
CA ALA A 235 -22.56 20.87 -6.25
C ALA A 235 -22.44 19.43 -5.73
N LEU A 236 -21.22 19.07 -5.36
CA LEU A 236 -21.02 17.66 -4.95
C LEU A 236 -21.08 17.53 -3.43
N GLY A 237 -20.63 18.60 -2.73
CA GLY A 237 -20.79 18.57 -1.25
C GLY A 237 -19.49 18.14 -0.55
N HIS A 238 -18.57 17.52 -1.29
CA HIS A 238 -17.33 17.01 -0.65
C HIS A 238 -16.46 18.17 -0.15
N GLY A 239 -16.31 19.24 -0.94
CA GLY A 239 -15.48 20.42 -0.52
C GLY A 239 -16.05 21.07 0.74
N THR A 240 -17.36 21.18 0.85
CA THR A 240 -17.98 21.79 2.04
C THR A 240 -17.72 20.93 3.29
N PHE A 241 -17.78 19.67 3.08
CA PHE A 241 -17.49 18.77 4.22
C PHE A 241 -16.04 18.91 4.67
N VAL A 242 -15.13 18.92 3.68
CA VAL A 242 -13.69 19.01 4.01
C VAL A 242 -13.40 20.35 4.69
N ALA A 243 -13.89 21.45 4.14
CA ALA A 243 -13.70 22.77 4.78
C ALA A 243 -14.30 22.82 6.19
N GLY A 244 -15.41 22.09 6.35
CA GLY A 244 -16.06 22.06 7.67
C GLY A 244 -15.18 21.38 8.73
N VAL A 245 -14.57 20.27 8.37
CA VAL A 245 -13.72 19.54 9.35
C VAL A 245 -12.53 20.42 9.74
N ILE A 246 -12.16 21.37 8.87
CA ILE A 246 -10.98 22.21 9.17
C ILE A 246 -11.43 23.42 10.01
N ALA A 247 -12.61 24.08 9.61
CA ALA A 247 -12.71 25.40 10.28
C ALA A 247 -14.17 25.70 10.61
N SER A 248 -15.04 24.69 10.66
CA SER A 248 -16.44 25.01 11.01
C SER A 248 -16.55 25.57 12.43
N ARG A 249 -17.64 26.50 12.69
CA ARG A 249 -17.80 27.17 14.02
C ARG A 249 -19.11 26.72 14.67
N ALA A 250 -19.88 25.98 13.89
CA ALA A 250 -21.20 25.70 14.50
C ALA A 250 -21.56 24.23 14.27
N ASP A 251 -22.25 23.47 15.38
CA ASP A 251 -22.87 22.12 15.40
C ASP A 251 -21.81 21.04 15.23
N CYS A 252 -20.98 21.03 14.00
CA CYS A 252 -19.88 20.09 13.76
C CYS A 252 -18.55 20.87 13.66
N LEU A 253 -18.01 20.97 14.89
CA LEU A 253 -16.86 21.91 15.05
C LEU A 253 -15.63 21.38 14.31
N GLY A 254 -15.07 22.41 13.54
CA GLY A 254 -13.75 22.10 12.94
C GLY A 254 -12.62 22.38 13.94
N PHE A 255 -11.37 22.01 13.55
CA PHE A 255 -10.23 22.10 14.49
C PHE A 255 -9.76 23.55 14.60
N ALA A 256 -9.80 24.32 13.48
CA ALA A 256 -9.29 25.72 13.52
C ALA A 256 -10.38 26.68 13.04
N PRO A 257 -11.32 27.04 13.92
CA PRO A 257 -12.51 27.82 13.53
C PRO A 257 -12.14 29.25 13.11
N ASP A 258 -10.92 29.79 13.54
CA ASP A 258 -10.62 31.19 13.20
C ASP A 258 -9.54 31.25 12.11
N ALA A 259 -9.35 30.09 11.36
CA ALA A 259 -8.39 30.10 10.24
C ALA A 259 -9.01 30.79 9.02
N ASP A 260 -8.09 31.40 8.18
CA ASP A 260 -8.57 32.01 6.92
C ASP A 260 -8.63 30.96 5.80
N LEU A 261 -9.93 30.70 5.37
CA LEU A 261 -10.08 29.64 4.36
C LEU A 261 -10.00 30.24 2.95
N HIS A 262 -9.12 29.56 2.16
CA HIS A 262 -9.06 29.83 0.72
C HIS A 262 -9.51 28.59 -0.06
N ILE A 263 -10.66 28.80 -0.72
CA ILE A 263 -11.31 27.62 -1.34
C ILE A 263 -11.06 27.68 -2.86
N PHE A 264 -10.26 26.65 -3.28
CA PHE A 264 -9.96 26.57 -4.72
C PHE A 264 -10.73 25.41 -5.35
N ARG A 265 -11.59 25.85 -6.17
CA ARG A 265 -12.32 24.79 -6.90
C ARG A 265 -11.52 24.35 -8.14
N VAL A 266 -11.17 23.05 -8.14
CA VAL A 266 -10.26 22.62 -9.23
C VAL A 266 -10.90 21.45 -9.97
N PHE A 267 -12.16 21.10 -9.55
CA PHE A 267 -12.89 20.05 -10.28
C PHE A 267 -14.24 20.61 -10.74
N THR A 268 -14.58 20.11 -11.88
CA THR A 268 -15.89 20.56 -12.38
C THR A 268 -17.00 19.72 -11.75
N ASP A 269 -18.30 19.99 -12.09
CA ASP A 269 -19.43 19.22 -11.53
C ASP A 269 -19.44 17.79 -12.11
N ASN A 270 -18.80 17.73 -13.25
CA ASN A 270 -18.68 16.36 -13.80
C ASN A 270 -17.41 15.66 -13.30
N GLN A 271 -16.66 16.35 -12.34
CA GLN A 271 -15.52 15.76 -11.60
C GLN A 271 -14.33 15.55 -12.54
N VAL A 272 -14.14 16.55 -13.45
CA VAL A 272 -12.98 16.55 -14.37
C VAL A 272 -12.03 17.70 -13.98
N SER A 273 -10.74 17.37 -14.15
CA SER A 273 -9.75 18.43 -13.89
C SER A 273 -8.55 18.25 -14.84
N TYR A 274 -7.93 19.46 -15.10
CA TYR A 274 -6.72 19.40 -15.95
C TYR A 274 -5.48 19.68 -15.11
N THR A 275 -4.35 19.06 -15.58
CA THR A 275 -3.08 19.30 -14.86
C THR A 275 -2.76 20.80 -14.84
N SER A 276 -3.03 21.49 -15.93
CA SER A 276 -2.72 22.93 -16.01
C SER A 276 -3.53 23.74 -14.98
N TRP A 277 -4.75 23.24 -14.67
CA TRP A 277 -5.53 23.96 -13.63
C TRP A 277 -4.86 23.84 -12.26
N PHE A 278 -4.32 22.67 -11.96
CA PHE A 278 -3.60 22.51 -10.68
C PHE A 278 -2.36 23.40 -10.64
N LEU A 279 -1.68 23.44 -11.82
CA LEU A 279 -0.44 24.24 -11.83
C LEU A 279 -0.75 25.72 -11.58
N ASP A 280 -1.81 26.21 -12.21
CA ASP A 280 -2.14 27.63 -11.98
C ASP A 280 -2.57 27.86 -10.52
N ALA A 281 -3.41 26.94 -10.06
CA ALA A 281 -3.87 27.11 -8.66
C ALA A 281 -2.68 27.03 -7.68
N PHE A 282 -1.71 26.13 -7.96
CA PHE A 282 -0.54 26.03 -7.07
C PHE A 282 0.27 27.31 -7.12
N ASN A 283 0.45 27.83 -8.38
CA ASN A 283 1.21 29.11 -8.46
C ASN A 283 0.51 30.21 -7.67
N TYR A 284 -0.74 30.20 -7.86
CA TYR A 284 -1.50 31.25 -7.14
C TYR A 284 -1.43 31.05 -5.63
N ALA A 285 -1.46 29.80 -5.17
CA ALA A 285 -1.34 29.54 -3.72
C ALA A 285 0.02 30.04 -3.18
N ILE A 286 1.04 29.87 -3.97
CA ILE A 286 2.37 30.34 -3.54
C ILE A 286 2.35 31.88 -3.44
N MET A 287 1.71 32.48 -4.34
CA MET A 287 1.66 33.97 -4.34
C MET A 287 0.83 34.49 -3.17
N ARG A 288 -0.16 33.72 -2.86
CA ARG A 288 -1.03 34.18 -1.74
C ARG A 288 -0.43 33.78 -0.39
N LYS A 289 0.73 33.12 -0.50
CA LYS A 289 1.48 32.74 0.72
C LYS A 289 0.63 31.84 1.63
N ILE A 290 -0.01 30.90 0.93
CA ILE A 290 -0.81 29.93 1.71
C ILE A 290 0.12 29.16 2.65
N ASP A 291 -0.43 28.93 3.93
CA ASP A 291 0.41 28.21 4.92
C ASP A 291 0.17 26.70 4.84
N VAL A 292 -1.15 26.30 4.79
CA VAL A 292 -1.47 24.86 4.76
C VAL A 292 -2.39 24.59 3.56
N LEU A 293 -1.96 23.58 2.83
CA LEU A 293 -2.79 23.20 1.68
C LEU A 293 -3.28 21.75 1.85
N ASN A 294 -4.61 21.58 1.81
CA ASN A 294 -5.19 20.23 1.92
C ASN A 294 -5.63 19.75 0.53
N LEU A 295 -5.13 18.50 0.21
CA LEU A 295 -5.58 17.84 -1.03
C LEU A 295 -6.23 16.50 -0.70
N SER A 296 -7.55 16.43 -0.58
CA SER A 296 -8.29 15.24 -0.09
C SER A 296 -8.82 14.42 -1.26
N ILE A 297 -8.24 14.55 -2.42
CA ILE A 297 -8.89 14.00 -3.62
C ILE A 297 -7.83 13.33 -4.49
N GLY A 298 -6.45 13.12 -3.84
CA GLY A 298 -5.37 12.50 -4.65
C GLY A 298 -5.15 13.24 -5.97
N GLY A 299 -3.96 13.64 -6.49
CA GLY A 299 -3.56 14.40 -7.68
C GLY A 299 -3.10 13.45 -8.80
N PRO A 300 -2.96 14.00 -10.05
CA PRO A 300 -2.46 13.19 -11.17
C PRO A 300 -1.28 12.31 -10.76
N ASP A 301 -1.12 11.26 -11.48
CA ASP A 301 -0.12 10.22 -11.14
C ASP A 301 1.30 10.81 -11.10
N PHE A 302 2.27 10.14 -10.38
CA PHE A 302 3.64 10.62 -10.22
C PHE A 302 4.34 10.79 -11.57
N MET A 303 3.76 10.19 -12.66
CA MET A 303 4.41 10.32 -14.00
C MET A 303 4.08 11.69 -14.60
N ASP A 304 3.11 12.37 -13.99
CA ASP A 304 2.85 13.75 -14.43
C ASP A 304 3.84 14.74 -13.78
N HIS A 305 5.01 14.90 -14.48
CA HIS A 305 6.19 15.58 -13.87
C HIS A 305 5.88 17.05 -13.59
N PRO A 306 5.07 17.73 -14.50
CA PRO A 306 4.78 19.13 -14.15
C PRO A 306 4.04 19.24 -12.80
N PHE A 307 3.14 18.38 -12.52
CA PHE A 307 2.41 18.39 -11.23
C PHE A 307 3.37 18.11 -10.07
N VAL A 308 4.21 17.06 -10.15
CA VAL A 308 5.12 16.68 -9.06
C VAL A 308 6.13 17.81 -8.80
N ASP A 309 6.65 18.41 -9.88
CA ASP A 309 7.60 19.53 -9.70
C ASP A 309 6.97 20.69 -8.94
N LYS A 310 5.69 20.86 -9.30
CA LYS A 310 5.02 22.00 -8.63
C LYS A 310 4.76 21.68 -7.14
N VAL A 311 4.48 20.41 -6.85
CA VAL A 311 4.32 20.03 -5.43
C VAL A 311 5.62 20.32 -4.67
N TRP A 312 6.82 19.99 -5.31
CA TRP A 312 8.11 20.28 -4.63
C TRP A 312 8.31 21.79 -4.49
N GLU A 313 7.90 22.47 -5.49
CA GLU A 313 8.06 23.94 -5.42
C GLU A 313 7.18 24.54 -4.31
N LEU A 314 5.90 24.06 -4.16
CA LEU A 314 5.06 24.54 -3.05
C LEU A 314 5.76 24.30 -1.70
N SER A 315 6.26 23.09 -1.60
CA SER A 315 6.91 22.76 -0.32
C SER A 315 8.15 23.65 -0.10
N ALA A 316 8.89 23.92 -1.22
CA ALA A 316 10.10 24.78 -1.08
C ALA A 316 9.69 26.20 -0.67
N ASN A 317 8.44 26.59 -0.97
CA ASN A 317 7.97 27.94 -0.57
C ASN A 317 7.19 27.88 0.74
N LYS A 318 7.47 26.79 1.53
CA LYS A 318 7.07 26.64 2.94
C LYS A 318 5.56 26.41 3.05
N VAL A 319 5.00 25.94 1.91
CA VAL A 319 3.59 25.50 2.04
C VAL A 319 3.56 24.05 2.57
N ILE A 320 2.77 23.88 3.71
CA ILE A 320 2.63 22.52 4.30
C ILE A 320 1.48 21.79 3.60
N MET A 321 1.92 20.72 2.95
CA MET A 321 0.89 20.01 2.14
C MET A 321 0.42 18.75 2.90
N VAL A 322 -0.93 18.59 2.85
CA VAL A 322 -1.53 17.41 3.49
C VAL A 322 -2.44 16.72 2.46
N SER A 323 -2.14 15.43 2.34
CA SER A 323 -2.95 14.75 1.31
C SER A 323 -3.41 13.37 1.83
N ALA A 324 -4.61 12.97 1.33
CA ALA A 324 -5.15 11.64 1.68
C ALA A 324 -4.38 10.55 0.92
N ILE A 325 -4.19 9.38 1.58
CA ILE A 325 -3.29 8.33 1.03
C ILE A 325 -4.09 7.42 0.09
N GLY A 326 -5.40 7.58 0.04
CA GLY A 326 -6.21 6.76 -0.89
C GLY A 326 -7.10 5.77 -0.14
N ASN A 327 -8.21 5.25 -0.88
CA ASN A 327 -9.21 4.37 -0.23
C ASN A 327 -9.24 3.00 -0.90
N ASP A 328 -8.04 2.56 -1.44
CA ASP A 328 -8.05 1.27 -2.17
C ASP A 328 -7.49 0.15 -1.28
N GLY A 329 -7.56 0.35 0.07
CA GLY A 329 -7.13 -0.75 0.97
C GLY A 329 -8.14 -1.91 0.94
N PRO A 330 -7.78 -2.91 1.63
CA PRO A 330 -6.66 -3.18 2.55
C PRO A 330 -5.42 -3.69 1.78
N LEU A 331 -5.53 -3.57 0.42
CA LEU A 331 -4.34 -4.08 -0.28
C LEU A 331 -3.14 -3.14 -0.08
N TYR A 332 -1.84 -3.78 -0.07
CA TYR A 332 -0.61 -2.99 0.09
C TYR A 332 -0.17 -2.43 -1.27
N GLY A 333 0.57 -1.27 -1.20
CA GLY A 333 1.08 -0.65 -2.43
C GLY A 333 -0.01 0.10 -3.20
N THR A 334 -1.04 0.63 -2.42
CA THR A 334 -2.19 1.24 -3.12
C THR A 334 -2.25 2.74 -2.81
N LEU A 335 -1.03 3.27 -2.50
CA LEU A 335 -1.01 4.70 -2.14
C LEU A 335 -1.26 5.55 -3.37
N ASN A 336 -1.86 6.82 -3.12
CA ASN A 336 -2.11 7.76 -4.24
C ASN A 336 -1.13 8.94 -4.16
N ASN A 337 -0.86 9.50 -5.37
CA ASN A 337 -0.07 10.75 -5.44
C ASN A 337 -0.97 11.98 -5.28
N PRO A 338 -0.36 12.99 -4.55
CA PRO A 338 0.99 13.29 -4.06
C PRO A 338 1.20 12.79 -2.61
N ALA A 339 0.23 12.01 -2.05
CA ALA A 339 0.41 11.58 -0.64
C ALA A 339 1.62 10.66 -0.49
N ASP A 340 2.04 10.05 -1.55
CA ASP A 340 3.17 9.10 -1.46
C ASP A 340 4.51 9.83 -1.66
N GLN A 341 4.50 11.25 -1.82
CA GLN A 341 5.77 12.01 -1.94
C GLN A 341 6.36 12.30 -0.56
N MET A 342 7.75 12.42 -0.49
CA MET A 342 8.48 12.49 0.80
C MET A 342 8.11 13.77 1.56
N ASP A 343 7.79 14.92 0.72
CA ASP A 343 7.58 16.22 1.42
C ASP A 343 6.10 16.42 1.76
N VAL A 344 5.27 15.51 1.28
CA VAL A 344 3.83 15.67 1.56
C VAL A 344 3.45 14.79 2.76
N ILE A 345 2.64 15.42 3.63
CA ILE A 345 2.16 14.62 4.79
C ILE A 345 0.97 13.76 4.35
N GLY A 346 1.29 12.45 4.13
CA GLY A 346 0.24 11.49 3.75
C GLY A 346 -0.51 10.94 4.97
N VAL A 347 -1.90 10.97 4.82
CA VAL A 347 -2.67 10.65 6.03
C VAL A 347 -3.59 9.46 5.72
N GLY A 348 -3.43 8.42 6.59
CA GLY A 348 -4.35 7.27 6.51
C GLY A 348 -5.53 7.41 7.45
N GLY A 349 -6.58 6.47 7.30
CA GLY A 349 -7.81 6.62 8.10
C GLY A 349 -7.96 5.46 9.10
N ILE A 350 -8.42 5.83 10.33
CA ILE A 350 -8.76 4.80 11.33
C ILE A 350 -10.19 5.03 11.81
N GLY A 351 -10.74 4.00 12.40
CA GLY A 351 -12.06 4.16 13.06
C GLY A 351 -11.92 4.66 14.49
N PHE A 352 -13.07 4.92 15.16
CA PHE A 352 -13.04 5.47 16.53
C PHE A 352 -12.63 4.36 17.52
N ASP A 353 -12.47 3.08 16.97
CA ASP A 353 -11.93 1.99 17.81
C ASP A 353 -10.40 1.90 17.69
N ASP A 354 -9.81 2.87 16.96
CA ASP A 354 -8.35 2.98 16.78
C ASP A 354 -7.80 1.82 15.97
N ARG A 355 -8.68 1.29 15.14
CA ARG A 355 -8.19 0.27 14.19
C ARG A 355 -8.12 0.89 12.79
N ILE A 356 -7.12 0.34 12.03
CA ILE A 356 -6.98 0.89 10.65
C ILE A 356 -8.27 0.60 9.87
N ALA A 357 -8.77 1.66 9.27
CA ALA A 357 -10.00 1.46 8.46
C ALA A 357 -9.69 0.58 7.26
N LYS A 358 -10.63 -0.33 6.92
CA LYS A 358 -10.38 -1.31 5.85
C LYS A 358 -10.15 -0.62 4.50
N PHE A 359 -10.85 0.58 4.34
CA PHE A 359 -10.72 1.26 3.03
C PHE A 359 -9.39 2.02 2.94
N SER A 360 -8.67 2.22 4.09
CA SER A 360 -7.44 3.04 4.05
C SER A 360 -6.34 2.31 3.27
N SER A 361 -5.83 3.04 2.29
CA SER A 361 -4.71 2.46 1.51
C SER A 361 -3.49 2.18 2.41
N ARG A 362 -2.63 1.23 1.89
CA ARG A 362 -1.45 0.82 2.69
C ARG A 362 -0.20 0.85 1.81
N GLY A 363 0.87 1.36 2.45
CA GLY A 363 2.17 1.33 1.71
C GLY A 363 2.65 -0.09 1.44
N MET A 364 3.85 -0.09 1.04
CA MET A 364 4.94 0.89 0.79
C MET A 364 4.70 1.60 -0.55
N THR A 365 5.50 2.68 -0.73
CA THR A 365 5.43 3.31 -2.07
C THR A 365 5.88 2.33 -3.16
N THR A 366 5.26 2.43 -4.37
CA THR A 366 5.54 1.36 -5.36
C THR A 366 6.47 1.90 -6.45
N TRP A 367 6.74 3.20 -6.47
CA TRP A 367 7.56 3.66 -7.61
C TRP A 367 9.04 3.31 -7.39
N GLU A 368 9.45 2.92 -6.16
CA GLU A 368 10.87 2.58 -5.92
C GLU A 368 11.07 1.07 -5.98
N LEU A 369 9.95 0.30 -6.30
CA LEU A 369 10.02 -1.17 -6.15
C LEU A 369 10.98 -1.79 -7.17
N PRO A 370 11.10 -1.12 -8.37
CA PRO A 370 12.10 -1.73 -9.27
C PRO A 370 13.50 -1.75 -8.66
N HIS A 371 13.73 -1.08 -7.66
CA HIS A 371 15.10 -1.04 -7.08
C HIS A 371 15.14 -1.79 -5.74
N GLY A 372 13.97 -2.52 -5.40
CA GLY A 372 14.10 -3.41 -4.22
C GLY A 372 12.91 -3.24 -3.28
N TYR A 373 12.67 -2.10 -2.67
CA TYR A 373 11.57 -1.92 -1.69
C TYR A 373 11.18 -0.43 -1.65
N GLY A 374 9.83 -0.24 -1.37
CA GLY A 374 9.32 1.16 -1.31
C GLY A 374 9.56 1.80 0.06
N ARG A 375 9.23 3.08 0.22
CA ARG A 375 9.37 3.84 1.48
C ARG A 375 8.12 3.71 2.35
N MET A 376 8.43 4.03 3.62
CA MET A 376 7.31 3.97 4.58
C MET A 376 6.29 5.09 4.30
N LYS A 377 4.97 4.68 4.04
CA LYS A 377 3.75 5.52 4.01
C LYS A 377 2.54 4.68 4.42
N PRO A 378 1.61 5.31 4.96
CA PRO A 378 1.40 6.74 5.23
C PRO A 378 2.35 7.27 6.32
N ASP A 379 2.37 8.66 6.40
CA ASP A 379 3.23 9.23 7.49
C ASP A 379 2.56 9.06 8.85
N ILE A 380 1.25 9.27 8.93
CA ILE A 380 0.51 9.12 10.20
C ILE A 380 -0.93 8.71 9.87
N VAL A 381 -1.68 8.31 10.90
CA VAL A 381 -3.11 7.99 10.71
C VAL A 381 -3.93 8.78 11.73
N THR A 382 -5.21 9.09 11.32
CA THR A 382 -6.18 9.69 12.26
C THR A 382 -7.59 9.23 11.88
N TYR A 383 -8.57 9.80 12.60
CA TYR A 383 -9.95 9.30 12.41
C TYR A 383 -10.46 9.66 11.02
N GLY A 384 -10.92 8.60 10.31
CA GLY A 384 -11.42 8.80 8.93
C GLY A 384 -12.73 8.04 8.71
N SER A 385 -13.19 7.29 9.77
CA SER A 385 -14.44 6.52 9.64
C SER A 385 -15.53 7.17 10.49
N GLY A 386 -16.63 7.54 9.73
CA GLY A 386 -17.82 8.02 10.47
C GLY A 386 -17.56 9.40 11.10
N VAL A 387 -16.76 10.24 10.39
CA VAL A 387 -16.48 11.59 10.92
C VAL A 387 -17.62 12.54 10.54
N ARG A 388 -18.00 13.33 11.56
CA ARG A 388 -19.12 14.29 11.33
C ARG A 388 -18.58 15.61 10.80
N GLY A 389 -19.18 16.14 9.70
CA GLY A 389 -18.75 17.42 9.10
C GLY A 389 -19.95 18.16 8.50
N SER A 390 -19.59 19.32 7.87
CA SER A 390 -20.65 20.22 7.36
C SER A 390 -21.26 19.66 6.07
N SER A 391 -22.58 19.73 6.04
CA SER A 391 -23.31 19.29 4.83
C SER A 391 -23.62 20.49 3.94
N VAL A 392 -23.78 20.20 2.65
CA VAL A 392 -24.03 21.33 1.72
C VAL A 392 -25.41 21.95 2.02
N SER A 393 -26.44 21.09 2.45
CA SER A 393 -27.82 21.57 2.69
C SER A 393 -27.96 22.23 4.07
N GLY A 394 -26.81 22.42 4.76
CA GLY A 394 -26.91 22.94 6.15
C GLY A 394 -26.91 21.80 7.17
N GLY A 395 -26.33 22.08 8.41
CA GLY A 395 -26.25 21.04 9.46
C GLY A 395 -25.00 20.16 9.30
N CYS A 396 -25.05 18.86 9.89
CA CYS A 396 -23.85 18.01 9.87
C CYS A 396 -24.17 16.70 9.15
N ARG A 397 -23.19 16.21 8.47
CA ARG A 397 -23.28 14.86 7.89
C ARG A 397 -22.02 14.03 8.22
N SER A 398 -22.19 12.68 8.13
CA SER A 398 -21.04 11.81 8.49
C SER A 398 -20.53 11.09 7.23
N LEU A 399 -19.14 11.19 7.09
CA LEU A 399 -18.53 10.52 5.94
C LEU A 399 -17.33 9.68 6.40
N SER A 400 -17.03 8.65 5.57
CA SER A 400 -15.83 7.83 5.85
C SER A 400 -14.92 7.84 4.62
N GLY A 401 -13.61 8.04 4.86
CA GLY A 401 -12.60 8.04 3.79
C GLY A 401 -11.30 8.71 4.28
N THR A 402 -10.24 8.35 3.53
CA THR A 402 -8.98 9.06 3.91
C THR A 402 -9.08 10.54 3.51
N SER A 403 -10.01 10.81 2.59
CA SER A 403 -10.29 12.22 2.22
C SER A 403 -10.99 12.97 3.36
N VAL A 404 -11.41 12.19 4.37
CA VAL A 404 -11.97 12.77 5.60
C VAL A 404 -10.86 12.91 6.66
N ALA A 405 -9.92 11.94 6.66
CA ALA A 405 -8.82 11.98 7.64
C ALA A 405 -7.84 13.13 7.32
N SER A 406 -7.64 13.41 6.04
CA SER A 406 -6.65 14.44 5.62
C SER A 406 -7.04 15.82 6.15
N PRO A 407 -8.29 16.29 6.03
CA PRO A 407 -8.63 17.62 6.56
C PRO A 407 -8.61 17.65 8.10
N VAL A 408 -8.74 16.47 8.79
CA VAL A 408 -8.52 16.48 10.26
C VAL A 408 -7.09 16.92 10.58
N VAL A 409 -6.12 16.39 9.82
CA VAL A 409 -4.71 16.76 10.10
C VAL A 409 -4.46 18.19 9.62
N ALA A 410 -5.04 18.59 8.43
CA ALA A 410 -4.86 19.98 7.99
C ALA A 410 -5.43 20.97 9.02
N GLY A 411 -6.61 20.68 9.56
CA GLY A 411 -7.17 21.53 10.64
C GLY A 411 -6.30 21.52 11.89
N ALA A 412 -5.80 20.35 12.25
CA ALA A 412 -4.92 20.28 13.44
C ALA A 412 -3.65 21.12 13.23
N ILE A 413 -3.10 21.05 11.99
CA ILE A 413 -1.86 21.83 11.72
C ILE A 413 -2.19 23.32 11.80
N ALA A 414 -3.35 23.73 11.23
CA ALA A 414 -3.73 25.16 11.33
C ALA A 414 -3.93 25.59 12.79
N LEU A 415 -4.51 24.72 13.54
CA LEU A 415 -4.71 25.03 14.97
C LEU A 415 -3.36 25.19 15.69
N LEU A 416 -2.42 24.20 15.45
CA LEU A 416 -1.10 24.24 16.11
C LEU A 416 -0.30 25.46 15.63
N ALA A 417 -0.42 25.73 14.36
CA ALA A 417 0.41 26.79 13.75
C ALA A 417 0.04 28.17 14.32
N SER A 418 -1.22 28.33 14.81
CA SER A 418 -1.63 29.67 15.32
C SER A 418 -1.07 29.93 16.71
N GLY A 419 -0.54 28.94 17.34
CA GLY A 419 -0.05 29.15 18.73
C GLY A 419 1.46 28.98 18.81
N VAL A 420 2.18 28.86 17.62
CA VAL A 420 3.65 28.66 17.63
C VAL A 420 4.29 29.75 16.78
N PRO A 421 5.60 30.04 17.11
CA PRO A 421 6.29 31.07 16.33
C PRO A 421 6.37 30.70 14.84
N ARG A 422 6.18 31.74 13.97
CA ARG A 422 6.08 31.52 12.51
C ARG A 422 7.38 30.93 11.95
N GLN A 423 8.50 31.23 12.57
CA GLN A 423 9.78 30.71 12.04
C GLN A 423 9.87 29.19 12.15
N ASN A 424 9.06 28.61 13.10
CA ASN A 424 9.11 27.16 13.32
C ASN A 424 8.10 26.44 12.42
N LEU A 425 7.39 27.19 11.55
CA LEU A 425 6.33 26.57 10.73
C LEU A 425 6.88 26.26 9.34
N THR A 426 7.69 25.27 9.30
CA THR A 426 8.15 24.78 7.98
C THR A 426 7.58 23.37 7.73
N PRO A 427 7.55 22.97 6.42
CA PRO A 427 7.04 21.63 6.09
C PRO A 427 7.79 20.53 6.85
N ALA A 428 9.04 20.61 6.99
CA ALA A 428 9.81 19.56 7.69
C ALA A 428 9.53 19.56 9.19
N ALA A 429 9.46 20.80 9.79
CA ALA A 429 9.24 20.86 11.26
C ALA A 429 7.86 20.29 11.62
N VAL A 430 6.88 20.68 10.84
CA VAL A 430 5.52 20.21 11.14
C VAL A 430 5.45 18.69 10.91
N LYS A 431 6.04 18.29 9.79
CA LYS A 431 6.05 16.81 9.56
C LYS A 431 6.77 16.08 10.69
N GLN A 432 7.87 16.56 11.20
CA GLN A 432 8.58 15.94 12.34
C GLN A 432 7.71 15.95 13.60
N ALA A 433 7.05 17.07 13.81
CA ALA A 433 6.22 17.15 15.04
C ALA A 433 5.10 16.10 15.01
N LEU A 434 4.54 15.97 13.82
CA LEU A 434 3.40 15.02 13.74
C LEU A 434 3.91 13.57 13.80
N CYS A 435 5.03 13.30 13.11
CA CYS A 435 5.49 11.91 13.02
C CYS A 435 6.20 11.47 14.31
N LEU A 436 7.02 12.30 14.90
CA LEU A 436 7.82 11.87 16.09
C LEU A 436 6.95 11.81 17.34
N THR A 437 5.79 12.50 17.34
CA THR A 437 4.96 12.52 18.59
C THR A 437 3.76 11.60 18.41
N ALA A 438 3.59 11.04 17.24
CA ALA A 438 2.41 10.19 16.99
C ALA A 438 2.42 8.97 17.94
N THR A 439 1.13 8.53 18.22
CA THR A 439 0.98 7.36 19.11
C THR A 439 0.83 6.09 18.25
N ARG A 440 1.68 5.15 18.55
CA ARG A 440 1.67 3.90 17.77
C ARG A 440 0.45 3.04 18.14
N LEU A 441 -0.02 2.46 17.06
CA LEU A 441 -1.11 1.47 17.28
C LEU A 441 -0.55 0.05 17.33
N PRO A 442 -0.82 -0.77 18.37
CA PRO A 442 -0.16 -2.06 18.65
C PRO A 442 -0.49 -3.11 17.58
N ALA A 443 -1.53 -3.04 16.83
CA ALA A 443 -1.91 -4.16 15.94
C ALA A 443 -1.67 -3.77 14.48
N SER A 444 -0.88 -2.70 14.28
CA SER A 444 -0.71 -2.25 12.88
C SER A 444 0.78 -2.02 12.59
N ASN A 445 1.17 -2.43 11.41
CA ASN A 445 2.59 -2.27 11.08
C ASN A 445 2.87 -0.89 10.45
N MET A 446 4.14 -0.62 10.16
CA MET A 446 4.56 0.74 9.77
C MET A 446 3.98 1.11 8.41
N PHE A 447 3.65 0.12 7.52
CA PHE A 447 3.12 0.48 6.20
C PHE A 447 1.60 0.68 6.25
N GLU A 448 0.99 0.42 7.41
CA GLU A 448 -0.44 0.71 7.60
C GLU A 448 -0.65 2.00 8.39
N GLN A 449 0.26 2.16 9.38
CA GLN A 449 -0.07 3.25 10.33
C GLN A 449 1.03 4.33 10.28
N GLY A 450 2.13 4.08 9.48
CA GLY A 450 3.24 5.05 9.55
C GLY A 450 3.80 5.20 10.97
N HIS A 451 3.76 6.47 11.48
CA HIS A 451 4.33 6.71 12.83
C HIS A 451 3.24 6.58 13.89
N GLY A 452 1.97 6.35 13.43
CA GLY A 452 0.91 6.11 14.44
C GLY A 452 -0.17 7.20 14.37
N LYS A 453 -1.06 7.12 15.37
CA LYS A 453 -2.20 8.05 15.44
C LYS A 453 -1.76 9.44 15.89
N LEU A 454 -2.35 10.45 15.24
CA LEU A 454 -2.04 11.86 15.55
C LEU A 454 -2.27 12.16 17.04
N ASP A 455 -1.19 12.74 17.64
CA ASP A 455 -1.29 13.26 19.02
C ASP A 455 -1.11 14.80 18.99
N LEU A 456 -2.29 15.41 19.11
CA LEU A 456 -2.34 16.87 18.88
C LEU A 456 -1.58 17.63 19.98
N ILE A 457 -1.66 17.30 21.19
CA ILE A 457 -1.06 18.06 22.31
C ILE A 457 0.47 17.89 22.28
N SER A 458 0.91 16.67 22.14
CA SER A 458 2.37 16.47 22.10
C SER A 458 3.00 17.18 20.89
N ALA A 459 2.25 17.13 19.78
CA ALA A 459 2.79 17.86 18.60
C ALA A 459 2.88 19.36 18.87
N TYR A 460 1.89 19.94 19.52
CA TYR A 460 1.92 21.39 19.87
C TYR A 460 3.12 21.71 20.78
N GLN A 461 3.35 20.87 21.74
CA GLN A 461 4.49 21.13 22.67
C GLN A 461 5.82 21.00 21.93
N PHE A 462 5.83 20.01 21.03
CA PHE A 462 7.07 19.81 20.25
C PHE A 462 7.37 21.06 19.40
N LEU A 463 6.36 21.60 18.76
CA LEU A 463 6.58 22.75 17.86
C LEU A 463 6.91 24.02 18.66
N ARG A 464 6.42 24.17 19.87
CA ARG A 464 6.71 25.37 20.68
C ARG A 464 8.18 25.43 21.07
N GLU A 465 8.72 24.21 21.20
CA GLU A 465 10.13 24.19 21.66
C GLU A 465 11.05 23.74 20.52
N TYR A 466 10.52 23.89 19.31
CA TYR A 466 11.25 23.29 18.18
C TYR A 466 12.54 24.08 17.89
N THR A 467 13.55 23.25 17.74
CA THR A 467 14.81 23.79 17.19
C THR A 467 15.18 22.99 15.92
N PRO A 468 15.61 23.83 14.88
CA PRO A 468 15.91 23.16 13.61
C PRO A 468 16.75 21.89 13.81
N GLN A 469 16.12 20.76 13.33
CA GLN A 469 16.81 19.45 13.45
C GLN A 469 16.36 18.55 12.29
N ALA A 470 17.26 17.52 12.06
CA ALA A 470 16.89 16.50 11.05
C ALA A 470 16.36 15.23 11.74
N SER A 471 15.51 14.49 11.02
CA SER A 471 15.00 13.23 11.59
C SER A 471 14.93 12.17 10.50
N LEU A 472 14.77 10.93 10.97
CA LEU A 472 14.69 9.80 10.01
C LEU A 472 13.32 9.13 10.12
N SER A 473 12.84 8.66 9.00
CA SER A 473 11.57 7.94 8.99
C SER A 473 11.71 6.67 8.14
N PRO A 474 11.60 5.49 8.82
CA PRO A 474 11.37 5.32 10.26
C PRO A 474 12.60 5.72 11.10
N PRO A 475 12.40 5.96 12.43
CA PRO A 475 13.50 6.49 13.26
C PRO A 475 14.46 5.37 13.69
N TYR A 476 14.11 4.13 13.46
CA TYR A 476 15.02 3.00 13.76
C TYR A 476 14.67 1.82 12.85
N MET A 477 15.66 0.90 12.89
CA MET A 477 15.40 -0.37 12.17
C MET A 477 15.66 -1.56 13.10
N ASP A 478 14.50 -2.08 13.57
CA ASP A 478 14.60 -3.30 14.43
C ASP A 478 13.91 -4.47 13.71
N LEU A 479 14.75 -5.19 13.08
CA LEU A 479 14.20 -6.30 12.26
C LEU A 479 13.74 -7.46 13.14
N THR A 480 13.79 -7.35 14.45
CA THR A 480 13.26 -8.41 15.35
C THR A 480 11.86 -8.04 15.83
N GLU A 481 11.41 -6.81 15.57
CA GLU A 481 10.07 -6.37 15.98
C GLU A 481 9.09 -6.57 14.82
N CYS A 482 8.24 -7.57 14.98
CA CYS A 482 7.41 -7.93 13.79
C CYS A 482 6.11 -7.16 13.79
N THR A 483 5.68 -6.72 14.89
CA THR A 483 4.38 -6.00 14.86
C THR A 483 4.50 -4.69 14.08
N TYR A 484 5.62 -4.05 14.12
CA TYR A 484 5.72 -2.72 13.49
C TYR A 484 6.60 -2.81 12.24
N MET A 485 7.66 -3.73 12.14
CA MET A 485 8.68 -3.63 11.09
C MET A 485 8.41 -4.68 10.00
N TRP A 486 7.17 -5.08 9.98
CA TRP A 486 6.84 -5.94 8.83
C TRP A 486 7.16 -5.22 7.51
N PRO A 487 7.76 -5.95 6.50
CA PRO A 487 8.01 -7.41 6.49
C PRO A 487 9.44 -7.74 6.90
N TYR A 488 10.19 -6.77 7.29
CA TYR A 488 11.63 -7.01 7.53
C TYR A 488 11.85 -7.95 8.71
N CYS A 489 10.93 -8.12 9.53
CA CYS A 489 11.14 -8.94 10.74
C CYS A 489 10.76 -10.39 10.48
N THR A 490 10.14 -10.67 9.37
CA THR A 490 9.54 -12.00 9.18
C THR A 490 10.63 -13.03 8.84
N GLN A 491 11.75 -12.53 8.37
CA GLN A 491 12.83 -13.48 8.05
C GLN A 491 14.15 -12.98 8.64
N PRO A 492 14.87 -13.90 9.41
CA PRO A 492 16.18 -13.51 9.96
C PRO A 492 17.26 -13.44 8.88
N LEU A 493 18.39 -12.77 9.32
CA LEU A 493 19.51 -12.67 8.36
C LEU A 493 20.50 -13.83 8.54
N TYR A 494 21.12 -14.20 7.43
CA TYR A 494 22.17 -15.24 7.54
C TYR A 494 23.18 -15.05 6.42
N TYR A 495 24.37 -15.69 6.64
CA TYR A 495 25.49 -15.52 5.67
C TYR A 495 25.11 -16.14 4.32
N SER A 496 25.44 -15.43 3.17
CA SER A 496 25.32 -15.89 1.78
C SER A 496 23.92 -15.56 1.23
N ALA A 497 23.00 -15.02 2.14
CA ALA A 497 21.67 -14.65 1.64
C ALA A 497 21.75 -13.37 0.80
N GLN A 498 20.72 -13.22 -0.10
CA GLN A 498 20.64 -11.94 -0.80
C GLN A 498 20.37 -10.79 0.18
N PRO A 499 20.93 -9.60 -0.18
CA PRO A 499 20.80 -8.46 0.74
C PRO A 499 19.34 -8.04 0.95
N THR A 500 19.08 -7.82 2.23
CA THR A 500 17.77 -7.20 2.54
C THR A 500 17.86 -5.67 2.47
N ILE A 501 16.89 -5.07 1.66
CA ILE A 501 16.98 -3.62 1.43
C ILE A 501 15.84 -2.92 2.18
N ALA A 502 16.23 -1.82 2.83
CA ALA A 502 15.20 -0.98 3.51
C ALA A 502 15.46 0.49 3.17
N ASN A 503 14.29 1.18 2.97
CA ASN A 503 14.43 2.62 2.62
C ASN A 503 14.02 3.50 3.80
N VAL A 504 14.86 4.59 3.90
CA VAL A 504 14.61 5.54 5.01
C VAL A 504 14.49 6.94 4.41
N THR A 505 13.42 7.60 4.90
CA THR A 505 13.29 9.01 4.49
C THR A 505 14.01 9.94 5.48
N VAL A 506 14.88 10.75 4.84
CA VAL A 506 15.54 11.77 5.68
C VAL A 506 14.75 13.09 5.58
N VAL A 507 14.26 13.50 6.77
CA VAL A 507 13.54 14.80 6.81
C VAL A 507 14.49 15.88 7.34
N ASN A 508 14.72 16.85 6.45
CA ASN A 508 15.70 17.91 6.79
C ASN A 508 14.98 19.18 7.30
N GLY A 509 15.05 19.35 8.68
CA GLY A 509 14.39 20.56 9.29
C GLY A 509 15.39 21.70 9.44
N LEU A 510 16.69 21.54 8.95
CA LEU A 510 17.75 22.57 9.12
C LEU A 510 17.62 23.65 8.04
N GLY A 511 17.07 23.30 6.92
CA GLY A 511 16.89 24.26 5.81
C GLY A 511 16.18 23.57 4.63
N VAL A 512 15.83 24.43 3.63
CA VAL A 512 15.05 23.91 2.47
C VAL A 512 15.91 22.94 1.66
N SER A 513 17.21 23.17 1.66
CA SER A 513 18.11 22.21 0.98
C SER A 513 19.24 21.78 1.92
N GLY A 514 19.61 20.56 1.73
CA GLY A 514 20.72 20.02 2.57
C GLY A 514 21.53 19.00 1.78
N GLU A 515 22.80 18.88 2.30
CA GLU A 515 23.68 17.89 1.66
C GLU A 515 24.11 16.82 2.69
N VAL A 516 24.04 15.58 2.15
CA VAL A 516 24.55 14.50 3.02
C VAL A 516 26.08 14.44 2.89
N LYS A 517 26.81 14.68 4.01
CA LYS A 517 28.30 14.78 3.94
C LYS A 517 28.95 13.42 4.22
N GLU A 518 28.29 12.81 5.21
CA GLU A 518 28.97 11.55 5.56
C GLU A 518 27.94 10.55 6.08
N VAL A 519 28.22 9.26 5.72
CA VAL A 519 27.43 8.15 6.28
C VAL A 519 28.42 7.06 6.75
N SER A 520 28.20 6.74 8.10
CA SER A 520 29.20 5.77 8.61
C SER A 520 28.48 4.70 9.43
N TRP A 521 29.05 3.44 9.35
CA TRP A 521 28.47 2.27 10.06
C TRP A 521 29.28 2.02 11.35
N HIS A 522 28.52 1.93 12.51
CA HIS A 522 29.16 1.72 13.84
C HIS A 522 28.57 0.46 14.49
N PRO A 523 29.21 -0.64 14.25
CA PRO A 523 28.73 -1.88 14.86
C PRO A 523 29.03 -1.93 16.37
N HIS A 524 27.99 -2.48 17.14
CA HIS A 524 28.17 -2.60 18.60
C HIS A 524 28.84 -3.94 18.95
N LEU A 525 29.95 -3.89 19.77
CA LEU A 525 30.68 -5.12 20.14
C LEU A 525 29.96 -5.84 21.29
N PRO A 526 30.11 -7.18 21.28
CA PRO A 526 31.17 -7.94 20.58
C PRO A 526 30.69 -8.48 19.23
N HIS A 527 29.37 -8.45 18.95
CA HIS A 527 28.93 -9.25 17.79
C HIS A 527 28.42 -8.33 16.68
N GLY A 528 28.43 -7.01 16.85
CA GLY A 528 27.90 -6.05 15.84
C GLY A 528 28.69 -6.14 14.53
N GLY A 529 29.95 -6.58 14.65
CA GLY A 529 30.82 -6.64 13.45
C GLY A 529 30.38 -7.76 12.49
N LEU A 530 29.43 -8.60 12.93
CA LEU A 530 29.01 -9.71 12.05
C LEU A 530 28.02 -9.21 10.99
N LEU A 531 27.48 -8.02 11.15
CA LEU A 531 26.53 -7.44 10.20
C LEU A 531 27.24 -6.41 9.32
N ALA A 532 27.11 -6.63 8.05
CA ALA A 532 27.64 -5.62 7.10
C ALA A 532 26.50 -4.78 6.53
N VAL A 533 26.75 -3.45 6.51
CA VAL A 533 25.68 -2.55 6.04
C VAL A 533 26.23 -1.70 4.90
N SER A 534 25.49 -1.71 3.76
CA SER A 534 25.79 -0.77 2.66
C SER A 534 24.70 0.28 2.52
N ALA A 535 25.12 1.44 1.95
CA ALA A 535 24.10 2.51 1.90
C ALA A 535 24.23 3.26 0.58
N ASP A 536 23.06 3.55 -0.02
CA ASP A 536 22.91 4.53 -1.11
C ASP A 536 21.95 5.65 -0.69
N TYR A 537 22.28 6.83 -1.21
CA TYR A 537 21.43 7.92 -0.70
C TYR A 537 21.47 9.10 -1.67
N SER A 538 20.46 10.02 -1.43
CA SER A 538 20.47 11.27 -2.23
C SER A 538 21.48 12.27 -1.65
N PRO A 539 22.37 12.71 -2.62
CA PRO A 539 23.40 13.65 -2.15
C PRO A 539 22.79 14.98 -1.72
N ILE A 540 21.73 15.30 -2.40
CA ILE A 540 21.09 16.59 -2.06
C ILE A 540 19.68 16.30 -1.54
N LEU A 541 19.43 16.95 -0.32
CA LEU A 541 18.04 16.89 0.21
C LEU A 541 17.26 18.14 -0.21
N TRP A 542 16.34 17.89 -1.13
CA TRP A 542 15.55 19.05 -1.62
C TRP A 542 14.15 18.57 -2.00
N PRO A 543 13.17 19.48 -1.56
CA PRO A 543 13.39 20.73 -0.78
C PRO A 543 13.60 20.43 0.71
N TRP A 544 12.99 19.53 1.37
CA TRP A 544 13.14 19.34 2.83
C TRP A 544 13.44 17.87 3.13
N SER A 545 13.45 17.04 2.10
CA SER A 545 13.60 15.60 2.40
C SER A 545 14.46 14.94 1.33
N GLY A 546 15.03 13.78 1.66
CA GLY A 546 15.78 12.90 0.75
C GLY A 546 15.62 11.44 1.16
N TRP A 547 16.35 10.59 0.40
CA TRP A 547 16.17 9.16 0.72
C TRP A 547 17.52 8.53 1.07
N LEU A 548 17.49 7.53 1.95
CA LEU A 548 18.63 6.70 2.35
C LEU A 548 18.24 5.22 2.24
N ALA A 549 18.94 4.53 1.35
CA ALA A 549 18.69 3.08 1.19
C ALA A 549 19.79 2.27 1.86
N LEU A 550 19.32 1.30 2.65
CA LEU A 550 20.29 0.46 3.41
C LEU A 550 20.16 -0.99 2.94
N SER A 551 21.33 -1.60 2.73
CA SER A 551 21.35 -3.04 2.44
C SER A 551 22.09 -3.80 3.54
N PHE A 552 21.42 -4.89 3.97
CA PHE A 552 22.00 -5.64 5.11
C PHE A 552 22.47 -7.00 4.61
N THR A 553 23.79 -7.31 4.95
CA THR A 553 24.33 -8.67 4.70
C THR A 553 25.12 -9.15 5.92
N VAL A 554 25.26 -10.49 5.90
CA VAL A 554 25.99 -11.06 7.05
C VAL A 554 27.40 -11.46 6.58
N GLN A 555 28.38 -11.05 7.45
CA GLN A 555 29.78 -11.41 7.10
C GLN A 555 30.03 -12.91 7.32
N GLU A 556 31.07 -13.41 6.67
CA GLU A 556 31.38 -14.87 6.71
C GLU A 556 31.59 -15.34 8.15
N GLU A 557 32.15 -14.52 9.05
CA GLU A 557 32.40 -14.92 10.46
C GLU A 557 31.08 -15.21 11.18
N GLY A 558 29.95 -14.68 10.63
CA GLY A 558 28.64 -14.91 11.29
C GLY A 558 27.92 -16.13 10.70
N ALA A 559 28.55 -16.93 9.92
CA ALA A 559 27.86 -18.04 9.22
C ALA A 559 27.26 -19.02 10.21
N ASP A 560 27.90 -19.21 11.39
CA ASP A 560 27.37 -20.20 12.35
C ASP A 560 26.82 -19.50 13.60
N PHE A 561 26.64 -18.27 13.45
CA PHE A 561 26.20 -17.48 14.61
C PHE A 561 24.67 -17.57 14.74
N ASP A 562 24.27 -17.55 16.01
CA ASP A 562 22.81 -17.50 16.30
C ASP A 562 22.56 -16.51 17.44
N GLY A 563 22.09 -15.40 17.03
CA GLY A 563 21.79 -14.41 18.09
C GLY A 563 21.44 -13.05 17.45
N VAL A 564 21.31 -12.03 18.33
CA VAL A 564 20.89 -10.69 17.87
C VAL A 564 22.12 -9.77 17.86
N VAL A 565 22.17 -9.02 16.75
CA VAL A 565 23.28 -8.04 16.65
C VAL A 565 22.71 -6.61 16.62
N GLU A 566 23.63 -5.74 17.08
CA GLU A 566 23.15 -4.33 17.14
C GLU A 566 24.24 -3.40 16.58
N GLY A 567 23.78 -2.35 16.04
CA GLY A 567 24.66 -1.27 15.54
C GLY A 567 23.83 -0.05 15.14
N HIS A 568 24.64 0.93 14.73
CA HIS A 568 23.88 2.11 14.25
C HIS A 568 24.66 2.80 13.12
N ILE A 569 23.82 3.56 12.33
CA ILE A 569 24.42 4.37 11.25
C ILE A 569 24.33 5.85 11.64
N ASN A 570 25.49 6.52 11.39
CA ASN A 570 25.46 7.98 11.57
C ASN A 570 25.38 8.69 10.22
N VAL A 571 24.40 9.52 10.15
CA VAL A 571 24.30 10.34 8.94
C VAL A 571 24.46 11.83 9.31
N THR A 572 25.46 12.42 8.58
CA THR A 572 25.71 13.85 8.88
C THR A 572 25.17 14.70 7.73
N ILE A 573 24.29 15.63 8.16
CA ILE A 573 23.68 16.51 7.14
C ILE A 573 24.13 17.95 7.40
N GLU A 574 24.39 18.53 6.25
CA GLU A 574 24.77 19.95 6.32
C GLU A 574 23.78 20.78 5.48
N SER A 575 23.32 21.84 6.19
CA SER A 575 22.40 22.69 5.42
C SER A 575 22.81 24.15 5.56
N HIS A 576 22.45 24.85 4.44
CA HIS A 576 22.76 26.30 4.48
C HIS A 576 21.49 27.10 4.83
N ASP A 577 21.72 28.24 5.66
CA ASP A 577 20.53 29.06 5.97
C ASP A 577 20.03 29.76 4.70
N GLU A 578 18.71 30.11 4.60
CA GLU A 578 17.92 30.74 3.51
C GLU A 578 18.60 32.01 2.98
N THR A 579 19.62 32.70 3.71
CA THR A 579 20.22 34.00 3.29
C THR A 579 21.69 33.80 2.95
N GLY A 580 22.19 32.41 3.02
CA GLY A 580 23.61 32.14 2.68
C GLY A 580 24.59 32.87 3.60
N GLU A 581 24.15 33.66 4.65
CA GLU A 581 24.99 34.61 5.40
C GLU A 581 25.39 34.02 6.76
N ASN A 582 24.77 32.81 7.28
CA ASN A 582 25.10 32.23 8.60
C ASN A 582 25.75 30.85 8.42
N PRO A 583 26.62 30.40 9.46
CA PRO A 583 27.39 29.16 9.36
C PRO A 583 26.48 27.94 9.09
N VAL A 584 26.86 27.00 8.25
CA VAL A 584 26.37 25.64 7.93
C VAL A 584 25.87 24.93 9.19
N ARG A 585 24.47 24.88 9.31
CA ARG A 585 23.98 24.00 10.40
C ARG A 585 24.23 22.52 10.06
N ASN A 586 24.96 21.81 11.01
CA ASN A 586 25.20 20.37 10.75
C ASN A 586 24.51 19.52 11.82
N ALA A 587 23.92 18.53 11.33
CA ALA A 587 23.26 17.59 12.26
C ALA A 587 23.69 16.15 11.93
N THR A 588 24.09 15.50 13.06
CA THR A 588 24.38 14.07 12.85
C THR A 588 23.26 13.21 13.46
N LEU A 589 22.67 12.44 12.56
CA LEU A 589 21.57 11.56 13.02
C LEU A 589 22.08 10.13 13.21
N MET A 590 21.47 9.62 14.29
CA MET A 590 21.85 8.21 14.56
C MET A 590 20.63 7.30 14.29
N LEU A 591 20.85 6.32 13.36
CA LEU A 591 19.81 5.31 13.09
C LEU A 591 20.20 3.96 13.70
N PRO A 592 19.48 3.62 14.75
CA PRO A 592 19.78 2.32 15.38
C PRO A 592 19.29 1.14 14.53
N ILE A 593 20.14 0.09 14.60
CA ILE A 593 19.79 -1.12 13.81
C ILE A 593 19.94 -2.35 14.71
N ARG A 594 18.89 -3.14 14.65
CA ARG A 594 18.92 -4.41 15.39
C ARG A 594 18.40 -5.53 14.48
N ALA A 595 19.16 -6.63 14.46
CA ALA A 595 18.74 -7.71 13.55
C ALA A 595 19.13 -9.07 14.15
N ARG A 596 18.28 -10.12 13.85
CA ARG A 596 18.58 -11.50 14.30
C ARG A 596 19.34 -12.25 13.19
N ILE A 597 20.51 -12.76 13.61
CA ILE A 597 21.29 -13.59 12.66
C ILE A 597 21.19 -15.07 13.07
N ILE A 598 21.00 -15.90 12.05
CA ILE A 598 20.90 -17.35 12.34
C ILE A 598 21.95 -18.08 11.48
N PRO A 599 22.20 -19.35 11.86
CA PRO A 599 23.08 -20.12 11.00
C PRO A 599 22.47 -20.37 9.61
N VAL A 600 23.33 -20.61 8.71
CA VAL A 600 22.88 -20.77 7.31
C VAL A 600 21.91 -21.97 7.24
N PRO A 601 20.69 -21.59 6.74
CA PRO A 601 19.69 -22.67 6.59
C PRO A 601 20.13 -23.70 5.53
N VAL A 602 19.49 -24.81 5.73
CA VAL A 602 19.85 -25.89 4.77
C VAL A 602 19.34 -25.50 3.37
N ARG A 603 20.03 -26.03 2.48
CA ARG A 603 19.81 -25.67 1.07
C ARG A 603 18.35 -25.93 0.66
N SER A 604 17.68 -26.99 1.08
CA SER A 604 16.31 -27.36 0.65
C SER A 604 15.27 -26.38 1.20
N ARG A 605 15.71 -25.48 2.12
CA ARG A 605 14.74 -24.53 2.70
C ARG A 605 14.96 -23.13 2.11
N ARG A 606 15.89 -23.03 1.22
CA ARG A 606 16.19 -21.70 0.65
C ARG A 606 15.63 -21.64 -0.78
N LEU A 607 14.77 -20.57 -0.94
CA LEU A 607 14.12 -20.46 -2.26
C LEU A 607 14.51 -19.12 -2.89
N LEU A 608 14.81 -19.27 -4.20
CA LEU A 608 15.09 -18.04 -4.95
C LEU A 608 13.87 -17.66 -5.80
N TRP A 609 13.57 -16.36 -5.77
CA TRP A 609 12.38 -15.91 -6.51
C TRP A 609 12.78 -14.80 -7.50
N ASP A 610 12.34 -15.00 -8.79
CA ASP A 610 12.73 -14.04 -9.84
C ASP A 610 11.57 -13.06 -10.13
N GLN A 611 11.70 -11.78 -9.69
CA GLN A 611 10.52 -10.90 -9.91
C GLN A 611 10.98 -9.59 -10.57
N PHE A 612 12.26 -9.04 -10.41
CA PHE A 612 12.45 -7.64 -10.85
C PHE A 612 13.83 -7.50 -11.50
N HIS A 613 14.39 -8.60 -11.90
CA HIS A 613 15.83 -8.36 -12.23
C HIS A 613 15.95 -7.87 -13.68
N SER A 614 14.77 -7.95 -14.49
CA SER A 614 15.02 -7.62 -15.91
C SER A 614 14.05 -6.53 -16.37
N LEU A 615 12.85 -6.30 -15.59
CA LEU A 615 11.91 -5.29 -16.10
C LEU A 615 11.90 -4.08 -15.16
N ARG A 616 11.87 -2.89 -15.88
CA ARG A 616 11.76 -1.63 -15.11
C ARG A 616 10.28 -1.27 -14.92
N TYR A 617 9.72 -1.58 -13.76
CA TYR A 617 8.34 -1.10 -13.45
C TYR A 617 8.36 0.38 -13.09
N PRO A 618 7.30 1.22 -13.47
CA PRO A 618 6.04 1.14 -14.24
C PRO A 618 6.17 1.82 -15.61
N GLY A 619 7.12 1.39 -16.42
CA GLY A 619 7.21 2.25 -17.63
C GLY A 619 6.43 1.62 -18.79
N GLY A 620 5.74 0.25 -18.63
CA GLY A 620 5.00 -0.41 -19.74
C GLY A 620 3.65 -0.95 -19.25
N TYR A 621 2.56 -1.00 -20.28
CA TYR A 621 1.21 -1.53 -19.98
C TYR A 621 1.28 -3.05 -19.76
N PHE A 622 1.25 -3.44 -18.34
CA PHE A 622 1.21 -4.89 -18.03
C PHE A 622 -0.13 -5.21 -17.35
N PRO A 623 -1.04 -5.87 -18.14
CA PRO A 623 -2.41 -6.08 -17.65
C PRO A 623 -2.44 -7.04 -16.44
N ARG A 624 -3.45 -6.83 -15.63
CA ARG A 624 -3.69 -7.78 -14.53
C ARG A 624 -3.99 -9.16 -15.11
N ASP A 625 -3.77 -10.12 -14.16
CA ASP A 625 -3.79 -11.55 -14.55
C ASP A 625 -5.22 -12.08 -14.58
N ASP A 626 -6.27 -11.05 -14.66
CA ASP A 626 -7.68 -11.47 -14.71
C ASP A 626 -8.35 -10.76 -15.90
N LEU A 627 -8.64 -11.56 -16.93
CA LEU A 627 -9.18 -11.00 -18.19
C LEU A 627 -10.62 -10.52 -18.00
N ARG A 628 -11.23 -10.74 -16.83
CA ARG A 628 -12.61 -10.30 -16.59
C ARG A 628 -12.64 -8.94 -15.88
N ALA A 629 -11.44 -8.63 -15.36
CA ALA A 629 -11.40 -7.33 -14.62
C ALA A 629 -11.25 -6.18 -15.64
N LYS A 630 -12.43 -5.72 -16.20
CA LYS A 630 -12.46 -4.74 -17.32
C LYS A 630 -12.32 -3.32 -16.77
N HIS A 631 -12.43 -3.17 -15.40
CA HIS A 631 -12.56 -1.79 -14.87
C HIS A 631 -11.22 -1.33 -14.29
N ASP A 632 -10.01 -2.25 -14.35
CA ASP A 632 -8.65 -1.88 -13.91
C ASP A 632 -7.65 -2.91 -14.48
N PRO A 633 -7.41 -2.75 -15.71
CA PRO A 633 -6.70 -3.83 -16.42
C PRO A 633 -5.17 -3.76 -16.18
N LEU A 634 -4.69 -2.58 -15.41
CA LEU A 634 -3.22 -2.45 -15.34
C LEU A 634 -2.70 -2.91 -13.99
N ASP A 635 -1.65 -3.69 -14.06
CA ASP A 635 -1.00 -4.17 -12.81
C ASP A 635 -0.05 -3.09 -12.28
N TRP A 636 -0.64 -1.89 -11.75
CA TRP A 636 0.19 -0.74 -11.29
C TRP A 636 1.01 -1.15 -10.06
N HIS A 637 0.72 -2.36 -9.41
CA HIS A 637 1.27 -2.70 -8.09
C HIS A 637 2.52 -3.56 -8.24
N ALA A 638 2.96 -3.67 -9.61
CA ALA A 638 4.11 -4.58 -9.78
C ALA A 638 3.94 -5.86 -8.96
N ASP A 639 4.13 -7.10 -9.47
CA ASP A 639 4.06 -8.41 -8.78
C ASP A 639 5.13 -8.51 -7.68
N HIS A 640 4.95 -7.65 -6.57
CA HIS A 640 5.94 -7.66 -5.47
C HIS A 640 5.53 -8.68 -4.41
N VAL A 641 6.61 -9.30 -3.76
CA VAL A 641 6.41 -10.43 -2.83
C VAL A 641 5.58 -9.98 -1.62
N HIS A 642 5.56 -8.68 -1.27
CA HIS A 642 4.89 -8.29 0.00
C HIS A 642 3.65 -7.43 -0.31
N THR A 643 3.32 -7.31 -1.66
CA THR A 643 2.04 -6.65 -1.99
C THR A 643 1.08 -7.66 -2.62
N ASN A 644 1.13 -8.00 -3.97
CA ASN A 644 0.17 -8.92 -4.61
C ASN A 644 0.43 -10.38 -4.20
N PHE A 645 1.68 -10.72 -3.81
CA PHE A 645 1.97 -12.14 -3.49
C PHE A 645 2.29 -12.29 -2.00
N ARG A 646 1.80 -11.36 -1.25
CA ARG A 646 2.06 -11.37 0.21
C ARG A 646 1.56 -12.68 0.83
N ASP A 647 0.32 -13.09 0.48
CA ASP A 647 -0.22 -14.33 1.10
C ASP A 647 0.66 -15.54 0.76
N MET A 648 1.12 -15.57 -0.57
CA MET A 648 2.07 -16.66 -0.91
C MET A 648 3.32 -16.60 -0.04
N TYR A 649 3.93 -15.45 0.09
CA TYR A 649 5.12 -15.29 0.94
C TYR A 649 4.86 -15.75 2.37
N ARG A 650 3.74 -15.37 2.95
CA ARG A 650 3.45 -15.74 4.35
C ARG A 650 3.31 -17.26 4.49
N ARG A 651 2.64 -17.79 3.51
CA ARG A 651 2.42 -19.25 3.59
C ARG A 651 3.76 -20.01 3.47
N LEU A 652 4.61 -19.59 2.54
CA LEU A 652 5.92 -20.25 2.43
C LEU A 652 6.75 -20.07 3.71
N ARG A 653 6.70 -18.89 4.26
CA ARG A 653 7.44 -18.68 5.54
C ARG A 653 6.86 -19.54 6.67
N GLU A 654 5.56 -19.69 6.71
CA GLU A 654 4.93 -20.53 7.78
C GLU A 654 5.37 -21.99 7.65
N HIS A 655 5.84 -22.35 6.41
CA HIS A 655 6.24 -23.78 6.24
C HIS A 655 7.76 -23.91 6.31
N GLY A 656 8.48 -22.74 6.73
CA GLY A 656 9.89 -22.88 7.15
C GLY A 656 10.83 -22.53 5.99
N PHE A 657 10.27 -21.97 4.89
CA PHE A 657 11.17 -21.62 3.77
C PHE A 657 11.70 -20.19 3.94
N TYR A 658 12.94 -20.04 3.38
CA TYR A 658 13.55 -18.68 3.33
C TYR A 658 13.55 -18.21 1.87
N LEU A 659 12.83 -17.08 1.74
CA LEU A 659 12.64 -16.62 0.35
C LEU A 659 13.58 -15.44 0.05
N GLU A 660 14.31 -15.57 -1.05
CA GLU A 660 15.23 -14.48 -1.47
C GLU A 660 14.86 -14.03 -2.89
N VAL A 661 14.69 -12.63 -2.91
CA VAL A 661 14.23 -12.06 -4.19
C VAL A 661 15.45 -11.58 -4.98
N MET A 662 15.43 -11.96 -6.23
CA MET A 662 16.59 -11.65 -7.09
C MET A 662 16.51 -10.20 -7.57
N GLY A 663 17.52 -9.34 -7.19
CA GLY A 663 17.62 -7.96 -7.70
C GLY A 663 18.64 -7.87 -8.85
N THR A 664 19.36 -8.98 -9.09
CA THR A 664 20.38 -8.98 -10.16
C THR A 664 20.17 -10.22 -11.04
N PRO A 665 20.80 -10.16 -12.21
CA PRO A 665 20.62 -11.33 -13.10
C PRO A 665 21.16 -12.61 -12.45
N LEU A 666 20.60 -13.80 -12.91
CA LEU A 666 20.96 -15.12 -12.35
C LEU A 666 22.46 -15.40 -12.49
N THR A 667 23.10 -14.77 -13.45
CA THR A 667 24.55 -15.02 -13.65
C THR A 667 25.36 -14.47 -12.47
N CYS A 668 24.71 -13.64 -11.65
CA CYS A 668 25.45 -13.01 -10.54
C CYS A 668 25.18 -13.75 -9.22
N ILE A 669 24.42 -14.75 -9.34
CA ILE A 669 24.02 -15.38 -8.07
C ILE A 669 24.57 -16.81 -8.07
N ASN A 670 25.13 -17.12 -6.92
CA ASN A 670 25.52 -18.54 -6.75
C ASN A 670 24.30 -19.43 -6.48
N THR A 671 23.84 -20.20 -7.47
CA THR A 671 22.55 -20.94 -7.42
C THR A 671 22.74 -22.26 -6.67
N SER A 672 24.00 -22.68 -6.43
CA SER A 672 24.22 -23.94 -5.70
C SER A 672 23.76 -23.82 -4.24
N LEU A 673 23.45 -22.64 -3.82
CA LEU A 673 23.04 -22.45 -2.41
C LEU A 673 21.54 -22.65 -2.26
N TYR A 674 20.84 -22.80 -3.33
CA TYR A 674 19.38 -22.80 -3.22
C TYR A 674 18.83 -24.14 -3.70
N GLY A 675 17.62 -24.47 -3.08
CA GLY A 675 16.96 -25.73 -3.47
C GLY A 675 16.09 -25.54 -4.71
N ALA A 676 15.47 -24.33 -4.77
CA ALA A 676 14.56 -24.17 -5.93
C ALA A 676 14.51 -22.69 -6.33
N LEU A 677 14.28 -22.53 -7.68
CA LEU A 677 14.03 -21.19 -8.24
C LEU A 677 12.56 -21.07 -8.66
N LEU A 678 11.93 -19.97 -8.13
CA LEU A 678 10.50 -19.77 -8.43
C LEU A 678 10.36 -18.69 -9.51
N LEU A 679 9.71 -19.06 -10.58
CA LEU A 679 9.29 -18.07 -11.60
C LEU A 679 7.77 -17.94 -11.62
N VAL A 680 7.34 -16.83 -10.92
CA VAL A 680 5.87 -16.69 -10.77
C VAL A 680 5.44 -15.42 -11.51
N ASP A 681 4.66 -15.62 -12.52
CA ASP A 681 4.10 -14.52 -13.35
C ASP A 681 5.21 -13.58 -13.83
N PRO A 682 6.23 -14.28 -14.51
CA PRO A 682 7.34 -13.43 -14.97
C PRO A 682 6.98 -12.67 -16.26
N GLU A 683 7.26 -11.32 -16.20
CA GLU A 683 7.04 -10.49 -17.41
C GLU A 683 8.39 -10.10 -18.03
N ASP A 684 9.41 -11.05 -17.86
CA ASP A 684 10.81 -10.68 -18.18
C ASP A 684 11.24 -11.37 -19.48
N GLU A 685 12.35 -10.73 -20.04
CA GLU A 685 13.14 -11.42 -21.08
C GLU A 685 14.46 -11.95 -20.49
N TYR A 686 14.90 -13.08 -21.25
CA TYR A 686 16.13 -13.70 -20.69
C TYR A 686 17.23 -13.72 -21.77
N PHE A 687 18.51 -13.29 -21.42
CA PHE A 687 19.54 -13.38 -22.48
C PHE A 687 20.22 -14.76 -22.43
N PRO A 688 20.79 -15.08 -23.43
CA PRO A 688 21.32 -16.42 -23.66
C PRO A 688 22.27 -16.87 -22.52
N GLU A 689 23.10 -15.99 -22.05
CA GLU A 689 24.01 -16.36 -20.94
C GLU A 689 23.23 -16.76 -19.68
N GLU A 690 22.19 -16.05 -19.40
CA GLU A 690 21.36 -16.38 -18.21
C GLU A 690 20.67 -17.75 -18.39
N MET A 691 20.22 -17.96 -19.61
CA MET A 691 19.55 -19.27 -19.87
C MET A 691 20.56 -20.40 -19.70
N ALA A 692 21.76 -20.17 -20.22
CA ALA A 692 22.80 -21.20 -20.03
C ALA A 692 23.11 -21.41 -18.55
N ALA A 693 23.19 -20.32 -17.84
CA ALA A 693 23.47 -20.44 -16.39
C ALA A 693 22.33 -21.20 -15.68
N LEU A 694 21.16 -20.95 -16.04
CA LEU A 694 20.03 -21.66 -15.39
C LEU A 694 20.09 -23.16 -15.72
N LYS A 695 20.34 -23.42 -17.02
CA LYS A 695 20.44 -24.85 -17.36
C LYS A 695 21.53 -25.56 -16.55
N LYS A 696 22.63 -24.95 -16.50
CA LYS A 696 23.71 -25.54 -15.69
C LYS A 696 23.27 -25.70 -14.22
N ALA A 697 22.60 -24.73 -13.72
CA ALA A 697 22.17 -24.78 -12.30
C ALA A 697 21.15 -25.91 -12.10
N VAL A 698 20.24 -26.09 -13.02
CA VAL A 698 19.23 -27.15 -12.86
C VAL A 698 19.91 -28.52 -12.99
N ASP A 699 20.93 -28.58 -13.88
CA ASP A 699 21.65 -29.87 -14.07
C ASP A 699 22.46 -30.22 -12.82
N THR A 700 22.73 -29.20 -12.06
CA THR A 700 23.57 -29.49 -10.86
C THR A 700 22.70 -29.59 -9.62
N GLY A 701 21.29 -29.62 -9.87
CA GLY A 701 20.51 -29.99 -8.66
C GLY A 701 19.51 -28.89 -8.29
N LEU A 702 19.54 -27.67 -8.94
CA LEU A 702 18.51 -26.64 -8.63
C LEU A 702 17.17 -27.00 -9.28
N SER A 703 16.09 -26.95 -8.47
CA SER A 703 14.76 -27.24 -9.06
C SER A 703 14.09 -25.95 -9.54
N LEU A 704 13.31 -26.10 -10.61
CA LEU A 704 12.68 -24.91 -11.22
C LEU A 704 11.15 -25.05 -11.18
N LEU A 705 10.49 -24.01 -10.61
CA LEU A 705 9.02 -23.99 -10.58
C LEU A 705 8.52 -22.78 -11.38
N VAL A 706 7.58 -23.10 -12.28
CA VAL A 706 7.09 -22.01 -13.13
C VAL A 706 5.56 -21.95 -13.02
N PHE A 707 5.13 -20.80 -12.54
CA PHE A 707 3.69 -20.49 -12.53
C PHE A 707 3.44 -19.30 -13.47
N ALA A 708 2.81 -19.67 -14.52
CA ALA A 708 2.63 -18.60 -15.52
C ALA A 708 1.14 -18.39 -15.80
N ASP A 709 0.85 -17.18 -16.07
CA ASP A 709 -0.57 -16.85 -16.31
C ASP A 709 -0.81 -16.61 -17.80
N TRP A 710 -1.90 -15.85 -18.20
CA TRP A 710 -2.45 -15.87 -19.57
C TRP A 710 -1.54 -15.07 -20.52
N TYR A 711 -1.42 -15.60 -21.72
CA TYR A 711 -0.71 -14.98 -22.85
C TYR A 711 -1.43 -15.34 -24.15
N ASN A 712 -1.99 -14.24 -24.77
CA ASN A 712 -2.63 -14.46 -26.09
C ASN A 712 -2.38 -13.24 -27.00
N ALA A 713 -1.63 -13.55 -28.07
CA ALA A 713 -1.17 -12.42 -28.92
C ALA A 713 -2.37 -11.75 -29.61
N SER A 714 -3.33 -12.59 -30.03
CA SER A 714 -4.50 -12.03 -30.74
C SER A 714 -5.36 -11.17 -29.80
N LEU A 715 -5.52 -11.61 -28.50
CA LEU A 715 -6.27 -10.82 -27.50
C LEU A 715 -5.48 -9.57 -27.10
N LEU A 716 -4.20 -9.72 -27.07
CA LEU A 716 -3.38 -8.56 -26.66
C LEU A 716 -3.57 -7.40 -27.66
N ARG A 717 -3.83 -7.76 -29.00
CA ARG A 717 -4.02 -6.68 -30.00
C ARG A 717 -5.35 -5.96 -29.80
N HIS A 718 -6.11 -6.79 -29.18
CA HIS A 718 -7.46 -6.18 -29.09
C HIS A 718 -7.66 -5.50 -27.74
N VAL A 719 -6.67 -5.93 -26.78
CA VAL A 719 -6.77 -5.30 -25.44
C VAL A 719 -5.91 -4.03 -25.44
N LYS A 720 -6.44 -3.01 -26.03
CA LYS A 720 -5.73 -1.70 -26.06
C LYS A 720 -6.62 -0.62 -25.44
N PHE A 721 -5.87 -0.09 -24.63
CA PHE A 721 -6.68 1.07 -24.16
C PHE A 721 -5.98 2.37 -24.58
N TYR A 722 -6.72 3.00 -25.07
CA TYR A 722 -6.19 4.31 -25.50
C TYR A 722 -5.97 5.22 -24.28
N ASP A 723 -4.59 5.19 -24.05
CA ASP A 723 -4.21 6.13 -22.96
C ASP A 723 -4.35 7.57 -23.43
N GLU A 724 -5.37 7.94 -22.96
CA GLU A 724 -5.68 9.32 -23.41
C GLU A 724 -4.62 10.31 -22.92
N ASN A 725 -3.82 9.78 -21.82
CA ASN A 725 -2.75 10.62 -21.22
C ASN A 725 -1.51 10.66 -22.14
N THR A 726 -1.17 9.70 -22.90
CA THR A 726 0.04 9.64 -23.76
C THR A 726 -0.37 9.63 -25.22
N ARG A 727 -1.71 9.86 -25.43
CA ARG A 727 -2.24 9.82 -26.80
C ARG A 727 -1.63 8.65 -27.58
N GLN A 728 -1.52 7.77 -26.85
CA GLN A 728 -0.98 6.58 -27.53
C GLN A 728 -1.80 5.36 -27.10
N TRP A 729 -2.18 4.71 -28.18
CA TRP A 729 -2.77 3.39 -27.85
C TRP A 729 -1.74 2.52 -27.10
N TRP A 730 -2.26 2.33 -25.79
CA TRP A 730 -1.36 1.40 -25.07
C TRP A 730 -1.79 -0.05 -25.36
N ILE A 731 -0.78 -0.62 -25.85
CA ILE A 731 -1.00 -2.07 -26.10
C ILE A 731 -0.15 -2.87 -25.10
N PRO A 732 -0.92 -3.81 -24.52
CA PRO A 732 -0.12 -4.60 -23.57
C PRO A 732 1.18 -5.11 -24.20
N GLU A 733 2.34 -4.79 -23.35
CA GLU A 733 3.63 -5.30 -23.86
C GLU A 733 3.70 -6.83 -23.77
N THR A 734 3.08 -7.42 -22.76
CA THR A 734 2.96 -8.89 -22.64
C THR A 734 1.62 -9.22 -21.95
N GLY A 735 1.10 -10.58 -22.10
CA GLY A 735 -0.11 -11.11 -21.40
C GLY A 735 0.24 -11.63 -20.00
N GLY A 736 -0.13 -10.78 -18.95
CA GLY A 736 0.26 -11.21 -17.58
C GLY A 736 1.71 -11.72 -17.54
N ALA A 737 2.01 -13.12 -18.07
CA ALA A 737 3.38 -13.69 -18.15
C ALA A 737 3.91 -13.61 -19.59
N ASN A 738 5.26 -13.26 -19.72
CA ASN A 738 5.88 -13.30 -21.07
C ASN A 738 6.18 -14.75 -21.49
N VAL A 739 5.10 -15.46 -22.10
CA VAL A 739 5.13 -16.92 -22.34
C VAL A 739 6.16 -17.24 -23.45
N PRO A 740 6.25 -16.41 -24.50
CA PRO A 740 7.28 -16.72 -25.49
C PRO A 740 8.69 -16.74 -24.87
N ALA A 741 8.98 -15.77 -24.09
CA ALA A 741 10.30 -15.79 -23.43
C ALA A 741 10.44 -17.01 -22.51
N LEU A 742 9.37 -17.34 -21.79
CA LEU A 742 9.43 -18.55 -20.93
C LEU A 742 9.65 -19.80 -21.78
N ASN A 743 8.96 -19.83 -22.96
CA ASN A 743 9.16 -21.01 -23.82
C ASN A 743 10.61 -21.10 -24.30
N ASP A 744 11.27 -19.91 -24.58
CA ASP A 744 12.72 -19.97 -24.89
C ASP A 744 13.51 -20.64 -23.75
N LEU A 745 13.06 -20.27 -22.53
CA LEU A 745 13.77 -20.83 -21.36
C LEU A 745 13.46 -22.32 -21.20
N LEU A 746 12.24 -22.75 -21.44
CA LEU A 746 11.81 -24.13 -21.11
C LEU A 746 12.10 -25.07 -22.28
N SER A 747 12.47 -24.47 -23.44
CA SER A 747 12.68 -25.32 -24.62
C SER A 747 13.83 -26.30 -24.39
N MET A 748 14.78 -25.96 -23.49
CA MET A 748 15.91 -26.87 -23.20
C MET A 748 15.43 -28.15 -22.52
N TYR A 749 14.17 -28.14 -22.06
CA TYR A 749 13.63 -29.33 -21.37
C TYR A 749 12.46 -29.91 -22.16
N GLN A 750 12.32 -29.50 -23.40
CA GLN A 750 11.24 -29.96 -24.30
C GLN A 750 9.85 -29.66 -23.72
N VAL A 751 9.77 -28.53 -22.96
CA VAL A 751 8.47 -28.08 -22.41
C VAL A 751 8.08 -26.79 -23.14
N ALA A 752 6.80 -26.74 -23.50
CA ALA A 752 6.34 -25.49 -24.12
C ALA A 752 4.92 -25.16 -23.63
N LEU A 753 4.71 -23.82 -23.44
CA LEU A 753 3.37 -23.36 -23.01
C LEU A 753 2.62 -22.79 -24.22
N GLY A 754 1.27 -23.02 -24.23
CA GLY A 754 0.42 -22.51 -25.34
C GLY A 754 -0.24 -21.18 -24.99
N ASP A 755 -1.11 -20.63 -25.85
CA ASP A 755 -1.70 -19.28 -25.60
C ASP A 755 -3.23 -19.36 -25.73
N ARG A 756 -3.86 -20.59 -25.75
CA ARG A 756 -5.34 -20.64 -25.76
C ARG A 756 -5.90 -20.40 -24.36
N VAL A 757 -7.08 -19.70 -24.36
CA VAL A 757 -7.62 -19.27 -23.04
C VAL A 757 -8.72 -20.26 -22.63
N PHE A 758 -8.40 -20.92 -21.46
CA PHE A 758 -9.39 -21.87 -20.92
C PHE A 758 -9.90 -21.37 -19.55
N GLU A 759 -11.13 -21.80 -19.26
CA GLU A 759 -11.68 -21.37 -17.97
C GLU A 759 -12.64 -22.45 -17.44
N GLY A 760 -12.63 -22.51 -16.10
CA GLY A 760 -13.60 -23.45 -15.51
C GLY A 760 -13.16 -23.87 -14.10
N SER A 761 -14.17 -24.34 -13.32
CA SER A 761 -13.89 -24.83 -11.96
C SER A 761 -13.69 -26.36 -11.98
N PHE A 762 -12.69 -26.75 -11.17
CA PHE A 762 -12.47 -28.21 -11.09
C PHE A 762 -11.90 -28.56 -9.72
N LYS A 763 -11.83 -29.88 -9.46
CA LYS A 763 -11.25 -30.33 -8.17
C LYS A 763 -9.93 -31.07 -8.42
N LEU A 764 -8.94 -30.67 -7.65
CA LEU A 764 -7.64 -31.37 -7.69
C LEU A 764 -7.21 -31.77 -6.28
N GLY A 765 -7.17 -33.16 -6.13
CA GLY A 765 -6.75 -33.66 -4.78
C GLY A 765 -7.73 -33.21 -3.69
N GLY A 766 -9.11 -33.04 -4.06
CA GLY A 766 -10.15 -32.70 -3.05
C GLY A 766 -10.23 -31.19 -2.81
N HIS A 767 -9.40 -30.42 -3.49
CA HIS A 767 -9.45 -28.95 -3.30
C HIS A 767 -10.16 -28.30 -4.50
N PRO A 768 -11.11 -27.48 -4.20
CA PRO A 768 -11.77 -26.73 -5.28
C PRO A 768 -10.82 -25.70 -5.92
N MET A 769 -10.77 -25.84 -7.28
CA MET A 769 -9.83 -24.94 -8.00
C MET A 769 -10.60 -24.23 -9.12
N TYR A 770 -10.04 -23.01 -9.35
CA TYR A 770 -10.59 -22.30 -10.53
C TYR A 770 -9.43 -21.93 -11.47
N TYR A 771 -9.65 -22.32 -12.71
CA TYR A 771 -8.59 -22.10 -13.72
C TYR A 771 -9.11 -21.10 -14.78
N ALA A 772 -8.41 -19.98 -14.79
CA ALA A 772 -8.70 -18.98 -15.86
C ALA A 772 -7.38 -18.47 -16.43
N SER A 773 -6.88 -19.36 -17.37
CA SER A 773 -5.53 -18.94 -17.80
C SER A 773 -5.36 -19.23 -19.31
N GLY A 774 -4.56 -18.36 -19.95
CA GLY A 774 -4.22 -18.54 -21.38
C GLY A 774 -2.87 -19.26 -21.56
N THR A 775 -2.47 -20.01 -20.67
CA THR A 775 -1.12 -20.62 -20.77
C THR A 775 -1.22 -22.11 -20.43
N HIS A 776 -1.92 -22.88 -21.30
CA HIS A 776 -1.94 -24.35 -21.04
C HIS A 776 -0.62 -24.99 -21.48
N ILE A 777 -0.39 -26.20 -20.97
CA ILE A 777 0.87 -26.88 -21.38
C ILE A 777 0.67 -27.48 -22.78
N HIS A 778 1.48 -26.91 -23.73
CA HIS A 778 1.35 -27.31 -25.15
C HIS A 778 2.14 -28.61 -25.41
N SER A 779 3.43 -28.62 -24.96
CA SER A 779 4.25 -29.84 -25.14
C SER A 779 5.00 -30.16 -23.85
N PHE A 780 5.06 -31.49 -23.61
CA PHE A 780 5.74 -31.93 -22.39
C PHE A 780 6.41 -33.29 -22.64
N PRO A 781 7.64 -33.55 -22.04
CA PRO A 781 8.36 -34.80 -22.31
C PRO A 781 7.54 -36.03 -21.88
N GLU A 782 7.87 -37.16 -22.62
CA GLU A 782 7.06 -38.39 -22.42
C GLU A 782 7.28 -38.99 -21.03
N HIS A 783 8.40 -38.82 -20.50
CA HIS A 783 8.66 -39.44 -19.18
C HIS A 783 8.21 -38.53 -18.04
N GLY A 784 7.59 -37.41 -18.35
CA GLY A 784 7.10 -36.50 -17.30
C GLY A 784 5.64 -36.81 -16.95
N VAL A 785 5.21 -36.24 -15.82
CA VAL A 785 3.81 -36.43 -15.36
C VAL A 785 2.98 -35.19 -15.73
N LEU A 786 1.77 -35.53 -16.34
CA LEU A 786 0.89 -34.40 -16.73
C LEU A 786 -0.48 -34.56 -16.05
N ILE A 787 -0.94 -33.43 -15.60
CA ILE A 787 -2.28 -33.44 -14.99
C ILE A 787 -3.18 -32.53 -15.84
N THR A 788 -4.48 -33.14 -16.11
CA THR A 788 -5.38 -32.38 -17.00
C THR A 788 -6.66 -32.01 -16.25
N ALA A 789 -7.29 -30.98 -16.77
CA ALA A 789 -8.57 -30.53 -16.19
C ALA A 789 -9.57 -30.27 -17.33
N ARG A 790 -10.81 -30.67 -17.04
CA ARG A 790 -11.86 -30.40 -18.04
C ARG A 790 -12.31 -28.94 -17.99
N LEU A 791 -11.99 -28.18 -19.11
CA LEU A 791 -12.24 -26.73 -19.09
C LEU A 791 -12.92 -26.32 -20.39
N THR A 792 -13.47 -25.07 -20.30
CA THR A 792 -14.16 -24.54 -21.50
C THR A 792 -13.24 -23.56 -22.25
N ASP A 793 -13.20 -23.71 -23.57
CA ASP A 793 -12.37 -22.83 -24.42
C ASP A 793 -13.08 -21.49 -24.64
N GLN A 794 -12.62 -20.38 -24.08
CA GLN A 794 -13.34 -19.08 -24.08
C GLN A 794 -12.70 -18.16 -25.14
N GLY A 795 -11.66 -18.45 -25.84
CA GLY A 795 -10.87 -17.56 -26.70
C GLY A 795 -11.68 -17.11 -27.94
N GLN A 796 -12.72 -17.86 -28.39
CA GLN A 796 -13.48 -17.46 -29.59
C GLN A 796 -14.77 -16.73 -29.20
N GLN A 797 -15.28 -16.87 -28.00
CA GLN A 797 -16.49 -16.21 -27.47
C GLN A 797 -16.20 -14.76 -27.07
N ILE A 798 -14.98 -14.36 -26.61
CA ILE A 798 -14.59 -12.97 -26.24
C ILE A 798 -14.32 -12.16 -27.53
N MET A 799 -13.97 -12.79 -28.67
CA MET A 799 -13.71 -12.10 -29.95
C MET A 799 -15.01 -11.89 -30.73
N SER A 800 -16.12 -12.69 -30.47
CA SER A 800 -17.41 -12.64 -31.20
C SER A 800 -18.41 -11.75 -30.47
N GLU A 801 -18.26 -11.35 -29.14
CA GLU A 801 -19.19 -10.48 -28.37
C GLU A 801 -18.88 -9.00 -28.65
N LYS A 802 -17.88 -8.60 -29.50
CA LYS A 802 -17.72 -7.16 -29.81
C LYS A 802 -18.04 -6.90 -31.28
N VAL A 803 -18.58 -8.02 -32.05
CA VAL A 803 -18.96 -7.72 -33.44
C VAL A 803 -20.42 -8.13 -33.65
N GLY A 804 -21.43 -7.78 -32.69
CA GLY A 804 -22.78 -7.79 -33.33
C GLY A 804 -23.87 -7.88 -32.25
N GLY A 805 -24.42 -6.68 -31.71
CA GLY A 805 -25.81 -6.34 -31.31
C GLY A 805 -26.84 -7.31 -31.89
N GLY A 806 -26.79 -8.60 -31.62
CA GLY A 806 -28.07 -9.31 -31.86
C GLY A 806 -28.01 -10.71 -31.25
N GLY A 807 -28.59 -10.88 -30.00
CA GLY A 807 -29.40 -11.97 -29.39
C GLY A 807 -29.24 -13.30 -30.12
N ALA A 808 -28.00 -13.93 -30.11
CA ALA A 808 -28.03 -15.38 -30.42
C ALA A 808 -27.54 -16.18 -29.21
N LYS A 809 -28.43 -16.78 -28.37
CA LYS A 809 -28.44 -17.97 -27.48
C LYS A 809 -27.13 -18.75 -27.56
N ALA A 810 -26.13 -18.52 -26.56
CA ALA A 810 -24.93 -19.12 -25.96
C ALA A 810 -24.87 -20.64 -26.20
N GLU A 811 -24.61 -21.19 -27.43
CA GLU A 811 -24.15 -22.58 -27.64
C GLU A 811 -23.12 -22.99 -26.59
N ASP A 812 -23.44 -23.68 -25.43
CA ASP A 812 -22.75 -24.53 -24.45
C ASP A 812 -21.31 -24.87 -24.89
N GLY A 813 -20.33 -23.96 -24.81
CA GLY A 813 -18.85 -24.06 -24.93
C GLY A 813 -18.34 -25.49 -24.76
N GLN A 814 -18.05 -26.33 -25.83
CA GLN A 814 -17.38 -27.65 -25.81
C GLN A 814 -16.25 -27.67 -24.76
N THR A 815 -16.46 -28.43 -23.62
CA THR A 815 -15.42 -28.66 -22.58
C THR A 815 -14.37 -29.65 -23.10
N VAL A 816 -13.06 -29.24 -23.01
CA VAL A 816 -11.93 -30.09 -23.47
C VAL A 816 -10.98 -30.34 -22.30
N ASP A 817 -10.40 -31.60 -22.32
CA ASP A 817 -9.38 -31.90 -21.29
C ASP A 817 -8.08 -31.12 -21.58
N VAL A 818 -7.75 -30.28 -20.64
CA VAL A 818 -6.61 -29.35 -20.87
C VAL A 818 -5.49 -29.70 -19.87
N PRO A 819 -4.24 -29.91 -20.45
CA PRO A 819 -3.08 -30.10 -19.55
C PRO A 819 -2.73 -28.81 -18.80
N ILE A 820 -2.77 -28.93 -17.50
CA ILE A 820 -2.66 -27.64 -16.75
C ILE A 820 -1.42 -27.70 -15.85
N LEU A 821 -0.90 -28.94 -15.45
CA LEU A 821 0.24 -29.05 -14.53
C LEU A 821 1.17 -30.17 -15.03
N GLY A 822 2.53 -29.77 -15.07
CA GLY A 822 3.52 -30.74 -15.52
C GLY A 822 4.63 -30.94 -14.48
N LEU A 823 4.99 -32.18 -14.27
CA LEU A 823 6.09 -32.49 -13.33
C LEU A 823 7.15 -33.32 -14.08
N LEU A 824 8.43 -32.77 -13.93
CA LEU A 824 9.46 -33.47 -14.73
C LEU A 824 10.74 -33.61 -13.91
N GLN A 825 11.23 -34.82 -13.87
CA GLN A 825 12.62 -35.02 -13.39
C GLN A 825 13.61 -34.86 -14.55
N THR A 826 14.61 -33.91 -14.44
CA THR A 826 15.51 -33.59 -15.56
C THR A 826 16.67 -34.58 -15.60
N ASP A 827 17.11 -34.93 -16.85
CA ASP A 827 18.20 -35.90 -17.09
C ASP A 827 19.57 -35.24 -16.84
N GLY A 828 20.30 -35.43 -15.70
CA GLY A 828 21.67 -34.92 -15.45
C GLY A 828 22.70 -35.69 -16.27
N GLU A 829 23.57 -35.03 -17.21
CA GLU A 829 24.69 -35.66 -17.96
C GLU A 829 25.23 -36.90 -17.24
N VAL A 830 25.01 -38.06 -17.78
CA VAL A 830 25.58 -39.42 -17.57
C VAL A 830 26.88 -39.54 -18.38
N ARG A 831 28.10 -39.38 -17.67
CA ARG A 831 29.01 -40.37 -18.28
C ARG A 831 29.75 -41.15 -17.20
N ASP A 832 29.58 -42.61 -17.11
CA ASP A 832 30.85 -43.39 -17.07
C ASP A 832 30.59 -44.79 -17.64
N TYR A 833 31.17 -45.09 -18.90
CA TYR A 833 31.54 -46.22 -19.77
C TYR A 833 32.64 -47.07 -19.13
N THR A 834 32.35 -47.82 -17.84
CA THR A 834 33.31 -48.93 -17.61
C THR A 834 33.62 -49.05 -16.11
N ASN A 835 32.81 -48.57 -15.01
CA ASN A 835 33.36 -49.05 -13.71
C ASN A 835 32.33 -48.85 -12.60
N ASP A 836 31.18 -49.51 -12.64
CA ASP A 836 30.33 -50.02 -11.55
C ASP A 836 30.93 -49.69 -10.18
N THR A 837 31.12 -48.49 -9.69
CA THR A 837 31.11 -48.21 -8.24
C THR A 837 30.27 -46.95 -7.98
N VAL A 838 29.30 -47.01 -6.88
CA VAL A 838 28.30 -46.14 -6.23
C VAL A 838 29.01 -44.99 -5.51
N ASP A 839 29.38 -43.93 -6.30
CA ASP A 839 29.39 -42.68 -5.49
C ASP A 839 28.25 -41.77 -5.94
N LYS A 840 26.87 -42.06 -5.64
CA LYS A 840 25.58 -41.32 -5.67
C LYS A 840 25.77 -39.85 -6.05
N LEU A 841 26.09 -39.57 -7.32
CA LEU A 841 26.06 -38.24 -7.96
C LEU A 841 24.69 -37.57 -7.78
N PRO A 842 24.54 -36.16 -7.49
CA PRO A 842 23.24 -35.53 -7.18
C PRO A 842 22.28 -35.61 -8.40
N LYS A 843 21.14 -36.30 -8.25
CA LYS A 843 19.98 -36.31 -9.19
C LYS A 843 19.67 -34.90 -9.70
N ALA A 844 20.05 -34.56 -11.02
CA ALA A 844 19.58 -33.31 -11.67
C ALA A 844 18.30 -32.78 -11.02
N GLY A 845 18.15 -31.42 -11.03
CA GLY A 845 16.99 -30.74 -10.42
C GLY A 845 15.68 -31.17 -11.09
N ARG A 846 14.51 -30.82 -10.51
CA ARG A 846 13.16 -31.17 -11.01
C ARG A 846 12.44 -29.91 -11.48
N LEU A 847 11.56 -30.15 -12.46
CA LEU A 847 10.81 -29.02 -13.04
C LEU A 847 9.31 -29.19 -12.79
N VAL A 848 8.67 -28.05 -12.33
CA VAL A 848 7.20 -28.03 -12.17
C VAL A 848 6.67 -26.81 -12.94
N VAL A 849 5.72 -27.10 -13.84
CA VAL A 849 5.15 -26.01 -14.64
C VAL A 849 3.62 -26.03 -14.49
N TYR A 850 3.11 -24.84 -14.07
CA TYR A 850 1.65 -24.74 -13.89
C TYR A 850 1.14 -23.51 -14.63
N GLY A 851 0.01 -23.66 -15.35
CA GLY A 851 -0.45 -22.68 -16.34
C GLY A 851 -1.41 -21.64 -15.72
N ASP A 852 -1.21 -21.34 -14.33
CA ASP A 852 -2.05 -20.28 -13.72
C ASP A 852 -1.36 -19.77 -12.45
N SER A 853 -1.08 -18.43 -12.49
CA SER A 853 -0.40 -17.89 -11.29
C SER A 853 -1.36 -16.98 -10.51
N SER A 854 -2.57 -16.65 -11.05
CA SER A 854 -3.50 -15.72 -10.39
C SER A 854 -3.98 -16.28 -9.04
N CYS A 855 -3.96 -17.56 -8.96
CA CYS A 855 -4.46 -18.15 -7.70
C CYS A 855 -3.45 -17.96 -6.57
N LEU A 856 -2.22 -17.50 -6.90
CA LEU A 856 -1.21 -17.27 -5.84
C LEU A 856 -1.26 -15.82 -5.35
N GLU A 857 -2.06 -14.96 -5.99
CA GLU A 857 -2.13 -13.54 -5.58
C GLU A 857 -3.04 -13.37 -4.37
N GLY A 858 -2.74 -12.28 -3.57
CA GLY A 858 -3.58 -11.96 -2.39
C GLY A 858 -4.96 -11.47 -2.82
N GLY A 859 -6.05 -12.06 -2.11
CA GLY A 859 -7.41 -11.58 -2.43
C GLY A 859 -8.10 -12.49 -3.45
N ALA A 860 -7.38 -13.58 -3.89
CA ALA A 860 -8.01 -14.54 -4.84
C ALA A 860 -9.15 -15.31 -4.17
N SER A 861 -10.30 -15.39 -4.93
CA SER A 861 -11.50 -16.07 -4.38
C SER A 861 -11.22 -17.54 -4.08
N ARG A 862 -10.24 -18.14 -4.93
CA ARG A 862 -9.86 -19.55 -4.68
C ARG A 862 -8.34 -19.70 -4.76
N PRO A 863 -7.68 -19.52 -3.54
CA PRO A 863 -6.21 -19.55 -3.54
C PRO A 863 -5.66 -20.97 -3.70
N CYS A 864 -4.45 -21.03 -4.42
CA CYS A 864 -3.88 -22.37 -4.65
C CYS A 864 -2.48 -22.44 -4.02
N HIS A 865 -2.34 -21.90 -2.79
CA HIS A 865 -1.03 -21.97 -2.09
C HIS A 865 -0.67 -23.42 -1.75
N TRP A 866 -1.72 -24.25 -1.56
CA TRP A 866 -1.45 -25.68 -1.27
C TRP A 866 -0.75 -26.35 -2.47
N LEU A 867 -1.20 -26.00 -3.67
CA LEU A 867 -0.56 -26.59 -4.87
C LEU A 867 0.92 -26.19 -4.95
N LEU A 868 1.18 -24.91 -4.67
CA LEU A 868 2.59 -24.49 -4.65
C LEU A 868 3.41 -25.33 -3.66
N LEU A 869 2.89 -25.58 -2.50
CA LEU A 869 3.64 -26.39 -1.52
C LEU A 869 3.80 -27.83 -2.01
N ALA A 870 2.75 -28.35 -2.62
CA ALA A 870 2.88 -29.72 -3.17
C ALA A 870 3.95 -29.76 -4.28
N ALA A 871 3.91 -28.71 -5.07
CA ALA A 871 4.95 -28.63 -6.13
C ALA A 871 6.35 -28.54 -5.52
N LEU A 872 6.49 -27.82 -4.47
CA LEU A 872 7.81 -27.71 -3.83
C LEU A 872 8.23 -29.04 -3.20
N GLN A 873 7.26 -29.74 -2.70
CA GLN A 873 7.60 -31.06 -2.14
C GLN A 873 8.16 -31.99 -3.22
N TYR A 874 7.55 -31.97 -4.32
CA TYR A 874 8.09 -32.77 -5.45
C TYR A 874 9.46 -32.23 -5.88
N ALA A 875 9.52 -30.94 -6.01
CA ALA A 875 10.76 -30.34 -6.56
C ALA A 875 11.94 -30.54 -5.61
N LEU A 876 11.69 -30.59 -4.37
CA LEU A 876 12.85 -30.58 -3.44
C LEU A 876 13.14 -32.00 -2.96
N VAL A 877 12.08 -32.83 -2.80
CA VAL A 877 12.35 -34.14 -2.15
C VAL A 877 11.97 -35.26 -3.13
N GLY A 878 11.34 -34.91 -4.22
CA GLY A 878 11.00 -35.93 -5.23
C GLY A 878 9.73 -36.68 -4.85
N HIS A 879 9.06 -36.22 -3.75
CA HIS A 879 7.82 -36.91 -3.32
C HIS A 879 6.61 -36.27 -4.01
N LEU A 880 5.88 -37.15 -4.69
CA LEU A 880 4.63 -36.67 -5.33
C LEU A 880 3.44 -36.96 -4.40
N PRO A 881 2.83 -35.84 -3.91
CA PRO A 881 1.69 -36.06 -2.99
C PRO A 881 0.58 -36.87 -3.67
N THR A 882 -0.16 -37.67 -2.80
CA THR A 882 -1.21 -38.60 -3.29
C THR A 882 -2.26 -37.84 -4.10
N ALA A 883 -2.47 -36.62 -3.68
CA ALA A 883 -3.48 -35.80 -4.39
C ALA A 883 -3.09 -35.62 -5.87
N LEU A 884 -1.80 -35.44 -6.13
CA LEU A 884 -1.36 -35.24 -7.53
C LEU A 884 -1.17 -36.57 -8.25
N LEU A 885 -0.82 -37.54 -7.45
CA LEU A 885 -0.64 -38.88 -8.07
C LEU A 885 -1.96 -39.40 -8.62
N ASP A 886 -3.05 -39.14 -7.90
CA ASP A 886 -4.36 -39.66 -8.34
C ASP A 886 -4.84 -38.90 -9.59
N ALA A 887 -4.37 -37.75 -9.68
CA ALA A 887 -4.85 -36.91 -10.82
C ALA A 887 -3.94 -37.09 -12.03
N ALA A 888 -2.82 -37.84 -11.76
CA ALA A 888 -1.82 -37.96 -12.84
C ALA A 888 -2.30 -38.98 -13.88
N SER A 889 -2.42 -38.58 -15.16
CA SER A 889 -2.89 -39.46 -16.24
C SER A 889 -1.69 -40.20 -16.87
N PRO A 890 -1.74 -41.67 -16.96
CA PRO A 890 -0.72 -42.49 -17.64
C PRO A 890 -0.80 -42.33 -19.16
N HIS A 891 -0.03 -41.39 -19.75
CA HIS A 891 0.47 -41.10 -21.11
C HIS A 891 0.01 -42.15 -22.12
N ARG A 892 -1.39 -42.34 -22.37
CA ARG A 892 -1.54 -43.15 -23.60
C ARG A 892 -2.60 -42.53 -24.50
N ASP A 893 -2.87 -41.02 -24.31
CA ASP A 893 -3.80 -40.52 -25.36
C ASP A 893 -4.15 -39.06 -25.07
N VAL A 894 -3.11 -38.23 -24.59
CA VAL A 894 -3.61 -36.86 -24.36
C VAL A 894 -3.43 -36.05 -25.65
N HIS A 895 -4.35 -36.11 -26.60
CA HIS A 895 -4.37 -35.22 -27.77
C HIS A 895 -3.91 -33.80 -27.41
N LEU A 896 -2.50 -33.61 -27.24
CA LEU A 896 -2.01 -32.22 -27.10
C LEU A 896 -2.74 -31.30 -28.10
N ILE A 897 -3.63 -30.44 -27.55
CA ILE A 897 -4.43 -29.48 -28.35
C ILE A 897 -3.53 -28.84 -29.43
N PRO A 898 -3.68 -29.25 -30.77
CA PRO A 898 -2.86 -28.68 -31.85
C PRO A 898 -2.96 -27.15 -31.90
N SER A 899 -1.91 -26.52 -31.51
CA SER A 899 -1.89 -25.05 -31.63
C SER A 899 -0.45 -24.57 -31.83
N GLU A 900 -0.29 -23.46 -32.60
CA GLU A 900 1.06 -22.88 -32.80
C GLU A 900 1.58 -22.27 -31.49
N LEU A 901 2.95 -22.34 -31.36
CA LEU A 901 3.52 -21.73 -30.15
C LEU A 901 3.36 -20.20 -30.18
N PRO A 902 3.10 -19.70 -29.03
CA PRO A 902 2.89 -18.25 -28.95
C PRO A 902 4.15 -17.47 -29.39
N LYS A 903 3.92 -16.41 -30.11
CA LYS A 903 5.03 -15.54 -30.57
C LYS A 903 4.95 -14.18 -29.88
N ARG A 904 6.19 -13.59 -29.83
CA ARG A 904 6.21 -12.23 -29.22
C ARG A 904 5.30 -11.28 -30.03
N ALA A 905 4.64 -10.39 -29.28
CA ALA A 905 3.69 -9.48 -29.96
C ALA A 905 4.41 -8.63 -31.01
N GLU A 906 3.85 -8.60 -32.26
CA GLU A 906 4.44 -7.78 -33.35
C GLU A 906 4.28 -6.29 -33.08
N GLY A 907 5.48 -5.51 -33.12
CA GLY A 907 5.40 -4.04 -32.90
C GLY A 907 5.48 -3.69 -31.41
N GLY A 908 5.78 -4.79 -30.47
CA GLY A 908 5.85 -4.51 -29.02
C GLY A 908 7.10 -3.68 -28.68
N ARG A 909 6.96 -2.81 -27.64
CA ARG A 909 8.10 -1.95 -27.22
C ARG A 909 8.72 -2.48 -25.91
N LEU A 910 8.55 -3.81 -25.73
CA LEU A 910 9.09 -4.36 -24.47
C LEU A 910 10.57 -3.99 -24.31
N HIS A 911 11.32 -3.80 -25.40
CA HIS A 911 12.76 -3.42 -25.33
C HIS A 911 12.96 -2.09 -24.63
N ALA A 912 11.95 -1.25 -24.67
CA ALA A 912 12.07 0.07 -24.00
C ALA A 912 12.06 -0.08 -22.47
N TYR A 913 11.55 -1.26 -22.08
CA TYR A 913 11.37 -1.38 -20.62
C TYR A 913 12.21 -2.53 -20.06
N SER A 914 12.87 -3.17 -20.96
CA SER A 914 13.67 -4.34 -20.54
C SER A 914 15.13 -3.92 -20.34
N ARG A 915 15.71 -4.52 -19.22
CA ARG A 915 17.14 -4.24 -18.96
C ARG A 915 18.00 -5.19 -19.80
N VAL A 916 17.27 -5.98 -20.57
CA VAL A 916 18.05 -7.05 -21.26
C VAL A 916 18.06 -6.73 -22.77
N LEU A 917 17.12 -5.97 -23.16
CA LEU A 917 17.08 -5.71 -24.61
C LEU A 917 17.65 -4.31 -24.89
N SER A 918 18.35 -4.16 -26.06
CA SER A 918 18.87 -2.83 -26.45
C SER A 918 17.71 -1.85 -26.67
N ALA A 919 17.98 -0.54 -26.29
CA ALA A 919 16.93 0.50 -26.35
C ALA A 919 16.36 0.59 -27.77
N ASP A 920 17.14 0.15 -28.81
CA ASP A 920 16.68 0.28 -30.22
C ASP A 920 16.10 -1.03 -30.73
N GLY A 921 16.11 -2.07 -29.80
CA GLY A 921 15.42 -3.34 -30.14
C GLY A 921 16.28 -4.22 -31.04
N SER A 922 17.56 -3.83 -31.36
CA SER A 922 18.45 -4.47 -32.34
C SER A 922 19.09 -5.73 -31.78
N GLY A 923 18.60 -6.03 -30.38
CA GLY A 923 19.21 -7.26 -29.85
C GLY A 923 19.49 -7.14 -28.34
N THR A 924 20.25 -8.10 -27.76
CA THR A 924 20.43 -8.21 -26.29
C THR A 924 21.56 -7.27 -25.83
N ARG A 925 21.28 -6.57 -24.69
CA ARG A 925 22.33 -5.76 -24.03
C ARG A 925 23.39 -6.65 -23.36
N ALA A 926 24.56 -6.04 -23.19
CA ALA A 926 25.59 -6.78 -22.43
C ALA A 926 25.16 -6.99 -20.98
N ALA A 927 25.54 -8.25 -20.48
CA ALA A 927 25.20 -8.58 -19.07
C ALA A 927 25.69 -7.50 -18.10
N PRO A 928 24.73 -7.01 -17.23
CA PRO A 928 25.16 -6.00 -16.24
C PRO A 928 26.30 -6.53 -15.36
N HIS A 929 27.27 -5.58 -14.98
CA HIS A 929 28.36 -5.93 -14.05
C HIS A 929 27.82 -6.26 -12.66
N CYS A 930 28.25 -7.52 -12.11
CA CYS A 930 27.76 -8.11 -10.85
C CYS A 930 28.51 -7.51 -9.65
N ARG A 931 28.21 -6.18 -9.32
CA ARG A 931 28.95 -5.85 -8.08
C ARG A 931 27.99 -5.17 -7.09
N PRO A 932 27.78 -5.90 -5.98
CA PRO A 932 27.02 -5.20 -4.94
C PRO A 932 27.78 -3.99 -4.38
N PRO A 933 27.00 -2.94 -4.00
CA PRO A 933 27.71 -1.82 -3.41
C PRO A 933 28.60 -2.26 -2.22
N PRO A 934 29.84 -1.75 -2.28
CA PRO A 934 30.73 -2.14 -1.17
C PRO A 934 30.17 -1.69 0.19
N PRO A 935 30.33 -2.64 1.20
CA PRO A 935 29.86 -2.27 2.54
C PRO A 935 30.60 -1.02 3.07
N LEU A 936 29.87 -0.27 3.88
CA LEU A 936 30.50 0.88 4.54
C LEU A 936 31.60 0.43 5.51
N PRO A 937 32.68 1.20 5.62
CA PRO A 937 33.74 0.85 6.59
C PRO A 937 33.20 0.83 8.03
N ALA A 938 33.59 -0.30 8.76
CA ALA A 938 33.05 -0.49 10.13
C ALA A 938 33.91 0.26 11.15
N HIS A 939 33.23 1.11 11.93
CA HIS A 939 33.88 1.76 13.10
C HIS A 939 33.32 1.20 14.41
N ALA A 940 33.94 0.10 14.92
CA ALA A 940 33.36 -0.65 16.07
C ALA A 940 33.33 0.23 17.33
N VAL A 941 32.24 0.15 17.98
CA VAL A 941 32.10 0.95 19.20
C VAL A 941 31.58 0.05 20.32
N ALA A 942 32.12 0.38 21.62
CA ALA A 942 31.60 -0.33 22.82
C ALA A 942 30.15 0.06 23.10
N ALA A 943 29.26 -0.94 23.07
CA ALA A 943 27.81 -0.70 23.25
C ALA A 943 27.56 0.59 24.06
N PRO A 944 27.05 1.66 23.49
CA PRO A 944 26.80 2.91 24.23
C PRO A 944 26.08 2.66 25.56
N PRO A 945 26.44 3.40 26.79
CA PRO A 945 25.52 3.52 27.93
C PRO A 945 24.14 4.03 27.52
N ALA A 946 23.19 3.11 27.08
CA ALA A 946 21.74 3.39 26.93
C ALA A 946 21.50 4.85 26.53
N ALA A 947 22.18 5.43 25.53
CA ALA A 947 21.93 6.82 25.09
C ALA A 947 20.60 6.90 24.34
N ARG A 948 19.45 7.04 25.13
CA ARG A 948 18.16 7.74 24.90
C ARG A 948 17.58 7.37 23.53
N THR A 949 17.44 6.00 23.21
CA THR A 949 16.53 5.45 22.18
C THR A 949 15.20 6.20 22.17
N LEU A 950 15.07 7.45 21.70
CA LEU A 950 13.77 8.01 21.29
C LEU A 950 12.90 6.96 20.61
N ALA A 951 13.06 5.55 20.88
CA ALA A 951 11.92 4.63 20.66
C ALA A 951 10.89 4.72 21.79
N PRO A 952 9.65 5.30 21.59
CA PRO A 952 8.72 5.19 22.72
C PRO A 952 8.92 3.89 23.51
N ARG A 953 9.59 4.01 24.73
CA ARG A 953 9.61 3.01 25.82
C ARG A 953 8.29 2.24 25.90
N HIS A 954 8.14 1.18 25.02
CA HIS A 954 7.13 0.25 25.58
C HIS A 954 7.81 -1.07 25.99
N PRO A 955 7.34 -1.64 27.15
CA PRO A 955 7.80 -2.87 27.81
C PRO A 955 7.79 -4.07 26.85
N HIS A 956 8.94 -4.59 26.53
CA HIS A 956 9.32 -5.93 26.03
C HIS A 956 8.13 -6.90 26.05
N THR A 957 7.45 -7.07 24.94
CA THR A 957 6.60 -8.27 24.72
C THR A 957 7.45 -9.54 24.74
N ASN A 958 7.43 -10.28 25.88
CA ASN A 958 7.75 -11.70 26.08
C ASN A 958 7.82 -12.47 24.75
N PRO A 959 8.93 -12.81 24.18
CA PRO A 959 9.19 -13.66 23.00
C PRO A 959 8.54 -15.04 23.15
N ARG A 960 7.61 -15.21 24.25
CA ARG A 960 6.96 -16.53 24.34
C ARG A 960 5.50 -16.43 23.87
N SER A 961 5.16 -15.33 23.12
CA SER A 961 3.77 -15.33 22.62
C SER A 961 3.76 -15.18 21.10
N ILE A 962 4.77 -15.68 20.40
CA ILE A 962 4.62 -15.87 18.94
C ILE A 962 4.18 -17.31 18.67
N GLY A 963 2.94 -17.67 19.11
CA GLY A 963 2.22 -18.85 18.57
C GLY A 963 1.17 -18.42 17.54
N ALA A 964 1.52 -18.34 16.21
CA ALA A 964 0.57 -18.73 15.14
C ALA A 964 -0.89 -18.61 15.65
N PRO A 965 -1.81 -17.59 15.22
CA PRO A 965 -3.24 -17.69 15.54
C PRO A 965 -3.75 -19.14 15.37
N GLU A 966 -3.92 -19.95 16.51
CA GLU A 966 -4.73 -21.19 16.49
C GLU A 966 -6.04 -20.98 15.72
N VAL A 967 -5.96 -21.03 14.39
CA VAL A 967 -7.18 -21.32 13.60
C VAL A 967 -7.46 -22.83 13.66
N GLU A 968 -8.29 -23.19 14.59
CA GLU A 968 -9.04 -24.47 14.60
C GLU A 968 -9.40 -24.91 13.17
N GLY A 969 -8.43 -25.68 12.55
CA GLY A 969 -8.76 -26.67 11.50
C GLY A 969 -7.62 -26.73 10.47
N THR A 970 -6.30 -26.88 10.80
CA THR A 970 -5.26 -27.16 9.78
C THR A 970 -4.43 -28.38 10.24
N ASP A 971 -4.66 -29.51 9.61
CA ASP A 971 -3.85 -30.74 9.67
C ASP A 971 -2.35 -30.42 9.78
N PRO A 972 -1.55 -30.90 10.78
CA PRO A 972 -0.10 -30.78 10.94
C PRO A 972 0.65 -31.23 9.67
N ALA A 973 1.67 -30.35 9.15
CA ALA A 973 2.69 -30.64 8.11
C ALA A 973 3.01 -32.14 8.03
N PRO A 974 2.94 -32.83 6.74
CA PRO A 974 3.28 -34.24 6.50
C PRO A 974 4.70 -34.57 6.99
N ARG A 975 4.94 -35.64 7.77
CA ARG A 975 6.12 -36.37 8.26
C ARG A 975 7.29 -36.27 7.27
N ALA A 976 7.15 -35.81 5.95
CA ALA A 976 8.21 -35.80 4.92
C ALA A 976 9.07 -34.54 5.04
N TRP A 977 8.73 -33.54 5.94
CA TRP A 977 9.49 -32.27 6.05
C TRP A 977 10.17 -32.19 7.42
N ARG A 978 10.22 -33.36 8.22
CA ARG A 978 10.76 -33.32 9.61
C ARG A 978 12.17 -33.91 9.62
N GLY A 979 13.00 -33.57 8.56
CA GLY A 979 14.34 -34.17 8.82
C GLY A 979 15.45 -33.27 8.28
N ALA A 980 15.87 -32.17 9.11
CA ALA A 980 17.29 -31.70 9.23
C ALA A 980 17.31 -30.17 9.28
N GLY A 981 17.09 -29.46 10.56
CA GLY A 981 17.86 -28.57 11.49
C GLY A 981 17.24 -27.16 11.50
N ALA A 982 16.67 -26.72 12.65
CA ALA A 982 16.90 -25.95 13.91
C ALA A 982 15.55 -25.74 14.60
N ALA A 983 14.98 -26.75 15.16
CA ALA A 983 14.18 -26.70 16.38
C ALA A 983 14.53 -25.46 17.24
N PRO A 984 13.69 -24.40 17.50
CA PRO A 984 14.05 -23.42 18.55
C PRO A 984 14.60 -24.10 19.81
N SER A 985 15.96 -24.31 19.95
CA SER A 985 16.66 -24.55 21.23
C SER A 985 15.82 -24.08 22.43
N ARG A 986 14.87 -24.84 22.98
CA ARG A 986 14.54 -24.91 24.43
C ARG A 986 15.79 -25.15 25.27
N SER A 987 16.69 -24.18 25.44
CA SER A 987 17.70 -24.24 26.52
C SER A 987 17.06 -24.67 27.84
N HIS A 988 16.89 -25.98 28.14
CA HIS A 988 16.88 -26.59 29.49
C HIS A 988 18.16 -26.26 30.26
N ILE A 989 18.24 -25.10 30.90
CA ILE A 989 19.11 -24.88 32.09
C ILE A 989 18.78 -25.95 33.15
N GLU A 990 19.52 -27.13 33.15
CA GLU A 990 19.79 -28.01 34.32
C GLU A 990 19.93 -27.21 35.61
N THR A 991 18.74 -26.78 36.21
CA THR A 991 18.71 -26.46 37.66
C THR A 991 18.27 -27.69 38.44
N GLU A 992 19.22 -28.55 38.91
CA GLU A 992 19.18 -29.37 40.14
C GLU A 992 18.17 -28.83 41.16
N TYR A 993 16.85 -29.34 41.06
CA TYR A 993 15.90 -29.08 42.17
C TYR A 993 15.24 -30.39 42.60
N GLU A 994 15.75 -31.02 43.70
CA GLU A 994 15.33 -31.64 44.97
C GLU A 994 13.81 -31.81 45.04
N SER A 995 13.34 -33.01 44.80
CA SER A 995 12.08 -33.73 45.09
C SER A 995 11.29 -33.05 46.22
N PRO A 996 10.01 -32.48 45.97
CA PRO A 996 9.28 -31.90 47.12
C PRO A 996 8.47 -32.98 47.87
N SER A 997 8.91 -33.30 49.13
CA SER A 997 8.38 -33.87 50.39
C SER A 997 6.96 -33.37 50.67
N ILE A 998 5.96 -34.20 50.54
CA ILE A 998 4.60 -34.49 51.06
C ILE A 998 4.28 -33.59 52.25
N THR A 999 5.12 -32.50 52.51
CA THR A 999 4.86 -31.67 53.71
C THR A 999 4.47 -30.25 53.25
N ASN A 1000 4.35 -29.95 51.80
CA ASN A 1000 4.01 -28.60 51.32
C ASN A 1000 2.60 -28.56 50.74
N ARG A 1001 1.95 -29.76 50.76
CA ARG A 1001 0.54 -29.81 50.30
C ARG A 1001 -0.41 -29.81 51.50
N ALA A 1002 0.12 -30.06 52.71
CA ALA A 1002 -0.75 -30.03 53.92
C ALA A 1002 -0.74 -28.64 54.54
N LEU A 1003 0.28 -27.88 54.18
CA LEU A 1003 0.33 -26.52 54.76
C LEU A 1003 -0.45 -25.54 53.87
N THR A 1004 -0.60 -25.94 52.62
CA THR A 1004 -1.39 -25.09 51.71
C THR A 1004 -2.90 -25.39 51.86
N LEU A 1005 -3.15 -26.59 52.36
CA LEU A 1005 -4.58 -26.93 52.59
C LEU A 1005 -5.06 -26.40 53.94
N LEU A 1006 -4.08 -26.20 54.84
CA LEU A 1006 -4.48 -25.61 56.14
C LEU A 1006 -4.60 -24.08 56.01
N ALA A 1007 -3.97 -23.52 54.99
CA ALA A 1007 -4.07 -22.05 54.79
C ALA A 1007 -5.35 -21.70 54.02
N ILE A 1008 -5.79 -22.70 53.28
CA ILE A 1008 -7.03 -22.46 52.52
C ILE A 1008 -8.24 -22.70 53.43
N ALA A 1009 -8.02 -23.64 54.43
CA ALA A 1009 -9.12 -23.85 55.38
C ALA A 1009 -9.21 -22.69 56.39
N GLY A 1010 -8.06 -22.04 56.65
CA GLY A 1010 -8.06 -20.85 57.54
C GLY A 1010 -8.69 -19.63 56.86
N PHE A 1011 -8.55 -19.62 55.56
CA PHE A 1011 -9.11 -18.46 54.84
C PHE A 1011 -10.62 -18.61 54.65
N ILE A 1012 -11.04 -19.88 54.66
CA ILE A 1012 -12.48 -20.10 54.47
C ILE A 1012 -13.20 -19.93 55.82
N TYR A 1013 -12.43 -20.21 56.90
CA TYR A 1013 -13.04 -19.99 58.23
C TYR A 1013 -13.08 -18.50 58.57
N CYS A 1014 -12.18 -17.69 58.03
CA CYS A 1014 -12.15 -16.24 58.33
C CYS A 1014 -13.20 -15.50 57.49
N LEU A 1015 -13.55 -16.11 56.39
CA LEU A 1015 -14.55 -15.47 55.51
C LEU A 1015 -15.97 -15.83 55.96
N THR A 1016 -16.01 -17.04 56.65
CA THR A 1016 -17.36 -17.44 57.14
C THR A 1016 -17.64 -16.77 58.49
N ALA A 1017 -16.57 -16.37 59.22
CA ALA A 1017 -16.76 -15.67 60.52
C ALA A 1017 -16.98 -14.17 60.27
N PHE A 1018 -16.49 -13.64 59.10
CA PHE A 1018 -16.66 -12.22 58.71
C PHE A 1018 -18.05 -12.00 58.10
N TRP A 1019 -18.70 -13.08 57.61
CA TRP A 1019 -20.05 -12.94 57.04
C TRP A 1019 -21.12 -13.24 58.08
N LYS A 1020 -20.69 -13.90 59.22
CA LYS A 1020 -21.63 -14.16 60.33
C LYS A 1020 -21.67 -12.97 61.30
N ARG A 1021 -20.60 -12.00 61.17
CA ARG A 1021 -20.51 -10.80 62.04
C ARG A 1021 -21.02 -9.57 61.29
N CYS A 1022 -21.27 -9.65 59.90
CA CYS A 1022 -21.74 -8.50 59.09
C CYS A 1022 -23.21 -8.71 58.72
N GLY A 1023 -23.77 -9.97 59.05
CA GLY A 1023 -25.18 -10.32 58.78
C GLY A 1023 -26.04 -10.13 60.03
N ARG A 1024 -25.37 -9.69 61.20
CA ARG A 1024 -26.12 -9.40 62.44
C ARG A 1024 -26.11 -7.90 62.72
N LYS A 1025 -25.47 -7.00 61.76
CA LYS A 1025 -25.40 -5.54 61.94
C LYS A 1025 -26.17 -4.82 60.82
N LEU A 1026 -26.89 -5.66 59.92
CA LEU A 1026 -27.66 -5.04 58.82
C LEU A 1026 -29.15 -5.40 58.95
N ARG A 1027 -29.52 -6.00 60.20
CA ARG A 1027 -30.93 -6.26 60.56
C ARG A 1027 -31.34 -5.43 61.77
N ARG A 1028 -30.50 -4.29 62.07
CA ARG A 1028 -30.87 -3.35 63.15
C ARG A 1028 -30.83 -1.92 62.63
N ARG A 1029 -30.83 -1.71 61.18
CA ARG A 1029 -30.92 -0.28 60.81
C ARG A 1029 -32.02 -0.09 59.77
N ARG A 1030 -33.10 -1.13 59.73
CA ARG A 1030 -34.38 -0.91 59.01
C ARG A 1030 -35.55 -1.05 59.96
N LEU A 1031 -35.33 -0.60 61.27
CA LEU A 1031 -36.56 -0.43 62.08
C LEU A 1031 -36.55 0.94 62.73
N VAL A 1032 -35.99 2.10 62.00
CA VAL A 1032 -36.37 3.43 62.54
C VAL A 1032 -36.29 4.44 61.39
N SER A 1033 -36.99 4.25 60.25
CA SER A 1033 -37.42 5.54 59.64
C SER A 1033 -38.62 5.28 58.73
N LEU A 1034 -39.68 4.50 59.24
CA LEU A 1034 -41.13 4.79 59.28
C LEU A 1034 -41.47 5.66 60.49
N ALA A 1035 -40.97 7.01 60.52
CA ALA A 1035 -41.70 8.16 61.10
C ALA A 1035 -40.87 9.43 60.89
N THR A 1036 -40.90 10.02 59.55
CA THR A 1036 -40.99 11.38 59.00
C THR A 1036 -40.64 11.34 57.50
#